data_AF-Q876I3-F1
#
_entry.id   AF-Q876I3-F1
#
_cell.length_a   1.000
_cell.length_b   1.000
_cell.length_c   1.000
_cell.angle_alpha   90.00
_cell.angle_beta   90.00
_cell.angle_gamma   90.00
#
_symmetry.space_group_name_H-M   'P 1'
#
loop_
_entity.id
_entity.type
_entity.pdbx_description
1 polymer ?
#
loop_
_entity_poly.entity_id
_entity_poly.type
_entity_poly.pdbx_seq_one_letter_code
_entity_poly.pdbx_strand_id
1 'polypeptide(L)'
;NTDFHNPQVKEHMSFEDYSNNLRGCYNGNNFPRWYLQKIYTSIKVKEIVMPEEHHGNDKWFEDAWNNLISSASVMTEIQKGFKNPISRLARTELIQYEKAFFSNVGETISKTLFSIFSIASNDQISSRILETISKCTFINSYFSFDQSFNDIILRLGKMTTLARTKTKEQPSDAESIPLVEIFVEDTESKISVSSQSIKLGETFKGQLCTVIYFQIIRGISDPAIISSELWAQVMQIILRLFENLMMDLNLEFFKNFHTLLRLPELPSPEPDVAIHKAKMSRSLLSTFASYLKGDEEPSEEDIDFSIKALECVKASRAFSSIFEHSQIITPKLVEILLSSLMVDKTNENSPYFEQELLFLLEISIILISEARYGKDFGPLIADHLVNISNLDGLSKETIARCASYKMFLVSKLNNPQNILNDLIKHDFLVKNEIFDAKYYESELGKQVLCDLFTHFEKLKYDQQILKDVKFWKFVRKLMSNEGNRLIVYQFLEKYIQNGEVFLDDGNFMHILGLLDEMSCAGAIGSKWEEDSGNSVEDGVQPQESNPYRSVIDISSRSIDITADLLSREGDYTLSKTEIIATIQGLAHQCLNPCNELGTRALQALERLLLSPTNKLFTGEIAPDTLIETGLLPIFELDEIQNVKMERITEILSVLSKIFLHQLAKGTTNNETFLKVLNVFNKYVDDPTVERQLQRLIISKREIQNEDTSTDVIVSKNTEN
;
A
#
# COMPACT_ATOMS: atom_id res chain seq x y z
N ASN A 1 -15.28 -63.36 52.12
CA ASN A 1 -14.97 -63.04 50.72
C ASN A 1 -14.62 -64.30 49.94
N THR A 2 -13.51 -64.94 50.28
CA THR A 2 -13.05 -66.22 49.70
C THR A 2 -13.97 -67.42 49.98
N ASP A 3 -14.91 -67.29 50.92
CA ASP A 3 -15.92 -68.32 51.20
C ASP A 3 -17.13 -68.20 50.24
N PHE A 4 -17.83 -67.06 50.25
CA PHE A 4 -19.02 -66.85 49.40
C PHE A 4 -18.76 -66.76 47.90
N HIS A 5 -17.60 -66.23 47.50
CA HIS A 5 -17.32 -65.93 46.08
C HIS A 5 -16.31 -66.91 45.45
N ASN A 6 -15.91 -67.96 46.18
CA ASN A 6 -15.09 -69.03 45.61
C ASN A 6 -15.98 -70.20 45.14
N PRO A 7 -16.05 -70.50 43.83
CA PRO A 7 -16.89 -71.56 43.29
C PRO A 7 -16.46 -72.98 43.72
N GLN A 8 -15.28 -73.14 44.34
CA GLN A 8 -14.82 -74.43 44.86
C GLN A 8 -15.38 -74.75 46.25
N VAL A 9 -15.93 -73.76 46.96
CA VAL A 9 -16.56 -73.94 48.27
C VAL A 9 -18.01 -74.38 48.06
N LYS A 10 -18.32 -75.62 48.44
CA LYS A 10 -19.67 -76.21 48.24
C LYS A 10 -20.66 -75.81 49.33
N GLU A 11 -20.18 -75.59 50.55
CA GLU A 11 -20.98 -75.13 51.69
C GLU A 11 -20.39 -73.83 52.19
N HIS A 12 -21.14 -72.75 52.03
CA HIS A 12 -20.73 -71.42 52.48
C HIS A 12 -21.04 -71.22 53.96
N MET A 13 -20.20 -70.44 54.62
CA MET A 13 -20.29 -70.08 56.03
C MET A 13 -21.65 -69.46 56.37
N SER A 14 -22.31 -69.93 57.43
CA SER A 14 -23.55 -69.31 57.92
C SER A 14 -23.27 -68.00 58.69
N PHE A 15 -24.31 -67.23 59.00
CA PHE A 15 -24.16 -66.02 59.80
C PHE A 15 -23.67 -66.35 61.22
N GLU A 16 -24.12 -67.47 61.78
CA GLU A 16 -23.71 -67.99 63.07
C GLU A 16 -22.22 -68.37 63.06
N ASP A 17 -21.74 -69.05 62.01
CA ASP A 17 -20.32 -69.39 61.85
C ASP A 17 -19.45 -68.14 61.73
N TYR A 18 -19.88 -67.16 60.92
CA TYR A 18 -19.23 -65.86 60.79
C TYR A 18 -19.17 -65.12 62.13
N SER A 19 -20.26 -65.13 62.90
CA SER A 19 -20.32 -64.48 64.21
C SER A 19 -19.44 -65.17 65.25
N ASN A 20 -19.34 -66.49 65.20
CA ASN A 20 -18.48 -67.28 66.08
C ASN A 20 -16.99 -67.04 65.80
N ASN A 21 -16.61 -66.88 64.53
CA ASN A 21 -15.23 -66.58 64.14
C ASN A 21 -14.73 -65.22 64.66
N LEU A 22 -15.63 -64.30 65.02
CA LEU A 22 -15.32 -62.95 65.52
C LEU A 22 -15.59 -62.80 67.02
N ARG A 23 -15.78 -63.91 67.73
CA ARG A 23 -16.04 -63.91 69.18
C ARG A 23 -14.85 -63.34 69.94
N GLY A 24 -15.10 -62.41 70.87
CA GLY A 24 -14.06 -61.78 71.68
C GLY A 24 -13.23 -60.69 70.98
N CYS A 25 -13.46 -60.45 69.68
CA CYS A 25 -12.68 -59.49 68.88
C CYS A 25 -13.07 -58.02 69.10
N TYR A 26 -14.03 -57.71 69.98
CA TYR A 26 -14.44 -56.36 70.32
C TYR A 26 -13.94 -55.98 71.73
N ASN A 27 -12.65 -55.64 71.85
CA ASN A 27 -11.99 -55.33 73.13
C ASN A 27 -12.22 -56.42 74.20
N GLY A 28 -12.11 -57.69 73.81
CA GLY A 28 -12.39 -58.84 74.69
C GLY A 28 -13.86 -59.25 74.78
N ASN A 29 -14.79 -58.49 74.18
CA ASN A 29 -16.22 -58.81 74.08
C ASN A 29 -16.61 -59.22 72.65
N ASN A 30 -17.89 -59.58 72.46
CA ASN A 30 -18.47 -59.86 71.15
C ASN A 30 -19.02 -58.58 70.51
N PHE A 31 -18.92 -58.49 69.18
CA PHE A 31 -19.62 -57.45 68.43
C PHE A 31 -21.15 -57.60 68.53
N PRO A 32 -21.93 -56.50 68.47
CA PRO A 32 -23.38 -56.57 68.38
C PRO A 32 -23.86 -57.36 67.16
N ARG A 33 -24.89 -58.20 67.33
CA ARG A 33 -25.40 -59.09 66.26
C ARG A 33 -25.84 -58.32 65.02
N TRP A 34 -26.50 -57.17 65.18
CA TRP A 34 -26.93 -56.32 64.05
C TRP A 34 -25.75 -55.79 63.23
N TYR A 35 -24.61 -55.52 63.87
CA TYR A 35 -23.40 -55.02 63.22
C TYR A 35 -22.77 -56.12 62.37
N LEU A 36 -22.59 -57.30 62.96
CA LEU A 36 -22.10 -58.48 62.24
C LEU A 36 -23.03 -58.87 61.08
N GLN A 37 -24.35 -58.82 61.28
CA GLN A 37 -25.35 -59.15 60.26
C GLN A 37 -25.22 -58.23 59.04
N LYS A 38 -25.01 -56.94 59.27
CA LYS A 38 -24.82 -55.95 58.20
C LYS A 38 -23.58 -56.23 57.38
N ILE A 39 -22.44 -56.51 58.04
CA ILE A 39 -21.18 -56.84 57.35
C ILE A 39 -21.29 -58.16 56.59
N TYR A 40 -21.81 -59.21 57.23
CA TYR A 40 -22.02 -60.52 56.61
C TYR A 40 -22.89 -60.43 55.36
N THR A 41 -24.03 -59.73 55.44
CA THR A 41 -24.93 -59.55 54.29
C THR A 41 -24.26 -58.73 53.18
N SER A 42 -23.46 -57.72 53.55
CA SER A 42 -22.69 -56.94 52.58
C SER A 42 -21.68 -57.81 51.83
N ILE A 43 -20.91 -58.65 52.53
CA ILE A 43 -19.91 -59.54 51.92
C ILE A 43 -20.59 -60.62 51.08
N LYS A 44 -21.75 -61.12 51.50
CA LYS A 44 -22.51 -62.13 50.75
C LYS A 44 -23.01 -61.60 49.40
N VAL A 45 -23.43 -60.34 49.35
CA VAL A 45 -24.00 -59.72 48.13
C VAL A 45 -22.94 -59.03 47.28
N LYS A 46 -21.85 -58.55 47.89
CA LYS A 46 -20.77 -57.83 47.21
C LYS A 46 -19.44 -58.51 47.48
N GLU A 47 -18.82 -59.02 46.43
CA GLU A 47 -17.44 -59.48 46.48
C GLU A 47 -16.50 -58.31 46.77
N ILE A 48 -15.56 -58.53 47.68
CA ILE A 48 -14.45 -57.61 47.96
C ILE A 48 -13.35 -57.96 46.96
N VAL A 49 -13.31 -57.28 45.82
CA VAL A 49 -12.29 -57.50 44.80
C VAL A 49 -11.01 -56.78 45.20
N MET A 50 -9.87 -57.46 45.17
CA MET A 50 -8.57 -56.86 45.50
C MET A 50 -7.95 -56.22 44.24
N PRO A 51 -7.38 -55.01 44.30
CA PRO A 51 -6.82 -54.32 43.14
C PRO A 51 -5.72 -55.08 42.40
N GLU A 52 -4.96 -55.93 43.11
CA GLU A 52 -3.85 -56.71 42.55
C GLU A 52 -4.31 -57.82 41.60
N GLU A 53 -5.58 -58.25 41.68
CA GLU A 53 -6.12 -59.37 40.88
C GLU A 53 -6.52 -58.94 39.45
N HIS A 54 -6.56 -57.63 39.16
CA HIS A 54 -7.10 -57.07 37.91
C HIS A 54 -6.35 -55.83 37.38
N HIS A 55 -5.03 -55.73 37.53
CA HIS A 55 -4.27 -54.65 36.90
C HIS A 55 -4.46 -54.64 35.37
N GLY A 56 -5.11 -53.59 34.85
CA GLY A 56 -5.21 -53.32 33.41
C GLY A 56 -6.53 -53.64 32.72
N ASN A 57 -7.60 -54.01 33.43
CA ASN A 57 -8.95 -54.13 32.84
C ASN A 57 -9.87 -52.93 33.15
N ASP A 58 -10.94 -52.76 32.39
CA ASP A 58 -11.89 -51.64 32.55
C ASP A 58 -12.53 -51.57 33.95
N LYS A 59 -12.75 -52.74 34.58
CA LYS A 59 -13.31 -52.83 35.94
C LYS A 59 -12.37 -52.28 37.01
N TRP A 60 -11.06 -52.46 36.85
CA TRP A 60 -10.07 -51.88 37.76
C TRP A 60 -10.06 -50.35 37.66
N PHE A 61 -10.22 -49.79 36.47
CA PHE A 61 -10.33 -48.34 36.32
C PHE A 61 -11.62 -47.82 36.96
N GLU A 62 -12.77 -48.46 36.71
CA GLU A 62 -14.04 -48.09 37.34
C GLU A 62 -13.98 -48.19 38.86
N ASP A 63 -13.39 -49.25 39.42
CA ASP A 63 -13.26 -49.43 40.87
C ASP A 63 -12.26 -48.43 41.47
N ALA A 64 -11.12 -48.19 40.84
CA ALA A 64 -10.17 -47.17 41.28
C ALA A 64 -10.79 -45.76 41.23
N TRP A 65 -11.55 -45.45 40.18
CA TRP A 65 -12.29 -44.20 40.04
C TRP A 65 -13.40 -44.07 41.08
N ASN A 66 -14.22 -45.10 41.28
CA ASN A 66 -15.28 -45.09 42.29
C ASN A 66 -14.71 -45.00 43.71
N ASN A 67 -13.55 -45.62 43.98
CA ASN A 67 -12.81 -45.48 45.23
C ASN A 67 -12.23 -44.07 45.40
N LEU A 68 -11.72 -43.44 44.34
CA LEU A 68 -11.27 -42.06 44.35
C LEU A 68 -12.45 -41.09 44.63
N ILE A 69 -13.57 -41.26 43.94
CA ILE A 69 -14.76 -40.43 44.12
C ILE A 69 -15.36 -40.62 45.52
N SER A 70 -15.47 -41.87 45.99
CA SER A 70 -15.98 -42.15 47.33
C SER A 70 -15.03 -41.65 48.42
N SER A 71 -13.71 -41.78 48.27
CA SER A 71 -12.75 -41.21 49.23
C SER A 71 -12.78 -39.68 49.25
N ALA A 72 -12.91 -39.03 48.09
CA ALA A 72 -13.13 -37.58 48.00
C ALA A 72 -14.45 -37.15 48.66
N SER A 73 -15.53 -37.91 48.46
CA SER A 73 -16.85 -37.66 49.06
C SER A 73 -16.85 -37.89 50.58
N VAL A 74 -16.17 -38.92 51.05
CA VAL A 74 -16.02 -39.26 52.47
C VAL A 74 -15.17 -38.22 53.20
N MET A 75 -14.15 -37.65 52.57
CA MET A 75 -13.43 -36.49 53.13
C MET A 75 -14.34 -35.27 53.30
N THR A 76 -15.36 -35.08 52.45
CA THR A 76 -16.31 -33.96 52.58
C THR A 76 -17.40 -34.20 53.64
N GLU A 77 -17.79 -35.44 53.95
CA GLU A 77 -18.84 -35.73 54.94
C GLU A 77 -18.33 -35.84 56.39
N ILE A 78 -17.06 -36.21 56.61
CA ILE A 78 -16.53 -36.48 57.96
C ILE A 78 -16.25 -35.20 58.78
N GLN A 79 -16.19 -34.01 58.19
CA GLN A 79 -15.82 -32.78 58.89
C GLN A 79 -16.95 -31.74 58.99
N LYS A 80 -17.98 -32.02 59.79
CA LYS A 80 -18.87 -30.98 60.36
C LYS A 80 -18.08 -30.10 61.35
N GLY A 81 -17.28 -29.16 60.83
CA GLY A 81 -16.51 -28.21 61.63
C GLY A 81 -15.27 -27.64 60.96
N PHE A 82 -14.78 -28.25 59.89
CA PHE A 82 -13.62 -27.73 59.17
C PHE A 82 -14.10 -26.66 58.19
N LYS A 83 -14.01 -25.39 58.61
CA LYS A 83 -14.09 -24.29 57.66
C LYS A 83 -12.90 -24.42 56.74
N ASN A 84 -13.13 -24.81 55.48
CA ASN A 84 -12.11 -24.87 54.44
C ASN A 84 -11.22 -23.61 54.56
N PRO A 85 -9.90 -23.73 54.78
CA PRO A 85 -9.00 -22.58 54.92
C PRO A 85 -9.15 -21.57 53.78
N ILE A 86 -9.49 -22.04 52.58
CA ILE A 86 -9.77 -21.23 51.39
C ILE A 86 -10.97 -20.30 51.61
N SER A 87 -11.98 -20.72 52.38
CA SER A 87 -13.18 -19.90 52.66
C SER A 87 -12.91 -18.71 53.59
N ARG A 88 -11.70 -18.61 54.16
CA ARG A 88 -11.27 -17.48 55.00
C ARG A 88 -10.39 -16.48 54.24
N LEU A 89 -9.98 -16.81 53.02
CA LEU A 89 -9.16 -15.93 52.19
C LEU A 89 -9.97 -14.71 51.74
N ALA A 90 -9.36 -13.53 51.80
CA ALA A 90 -9.86 -12.36 51.11
C ALA A 90 -9.82 -12.59 49.59
N ARG A 91 -10.61 -11.82 48.84
CA ARG A 91 -10.71 -11.99 47.37
C ARG A 91 -9.36 -11.90 46.66
N THR A 92 -8.46 -11.02 47.11
CA THR A 92 -7.11 -10.88 46.56
C THR A 92 -6.23 -12.08 46.85
N GLU A 93 -6.30 -12.62 48.07
CA GLU A 93 -5.57 -13.82 48.48
C GLU A 93 -6.07 -15.06 47.73
N LEU A 94 -7.38 -15.14 47.49
CA LEU A 94 -7.98 -16.20 46.68
C LEU A 94 -7.45 -16.17 45.24
N ILE A 95 -7.38 -15.00 44.61
CA ILE A 95 -6.83 -14.85 43.26
C ILE A 95 -5.34 -15.23 43.21
N GLN A 96 -4.55 -14.86 44.23
CA GLN A 96 -3.14 -15.27 44.33
C GLN A 96 -3.00 -16.79 44.51
N TYR A 97 -3.86 -17.38 45.34
CA TYR A 97 -3.92 -18.83 45.52
C TYR A 97 -4.28 -19.55 44.22
N GLU A 98 -5.31 -19.09 43.51
CA GLU A 98 -5.72 -19.65 42.20
C GLU A 98 -4.62 -19.50 41.15
N LYS A 99 -3.92 -18.36 41.12
CA LYS A 99 -2.75 -18.14 40.26
C LYS A 99 -1.67 -19.18 40.55
N ALA A 100 -1.31 -19.36 41.83
CA ALA A 100 -0.29 -20.32 42.24
C ALA A 100 -0.74 -21.77 42.00
N PHE A 101 -2.01 -22.08 42.19
CA PHE A 101 -2.55 -23.40 41.88
C PHE A 101 -2.42 -23.69 40.39
N PHE A 102 -2.94 -22.80 39.54
CA PHE A 102 -2.90 -23.00 38.09
C PHE A 102 -1.48 -23.01 37.54
N SER A 103 -0.54 -22.23 38.10
CA SER A 103 0.86 -22.29 37.68
C SER A 103 1.52 -23.66 37.93
N ASN A 104 1.04 -24.44 38.90
CA ASN A 104 1.57 -25.76 39.21
C ASN A 104 0.89 -26.88 38.42
N VAL A 105 -0.41 -26.77 38.13
CA VAL A 105 -1.18 -27.86 37.48
C VAL A 105 -1.63 -27.57 36.06
N GLY A 106 -1.59 -26.31 35.63
CA GLY A 106 -2.16 -25.84 34.36
C GLY A 106 -1.57 -26.54 33.15
N GLU A 107 -0.24 -26.71 33.09
CA GLU A 107 0.43 -27.42 32.00
C GLU A 107 -0.03 -28.89 31.89
N THR A 108 -0.13 -29.59 33.03
CA THR A 108 -0.61 -30.97 33.10
C THR A 108 -2.07 -31.08 32.66
N ILE A 109 -2.92 -30.13 33.08
CA ILE A 109 -4.32 -30.04 32.66
C ILE A 109 -4.38 -29.86 31.14
N SER A 110 -3.69 -28.87 30.59
CA SER A 110 -3.69 -28.60 29.14
C SER A 110 -3.18 -29.81 28.34
N LYS A 111 -2.07 -30.43 28.75
CA LYS A 111 -1.53 -31.64 28.09
C LYS A 111 -2.55 -32.78 28.09
N THR A 112 -3.22 -33.01 29.21
CA THR A 112 -4.24 -34.06 29.36
C THR A 112 -5.44 -33.76 28.46
N LEU A 113 -5.94 -32.52 28.46
CA LEU A 113 -7.07 -32.11 27.62
C LEU A 113 -6.78 -32.35 26.14
N PHE A 114 -5.61 -31.96 25.64
CA PHE A 114 -5.22 -32.24 24.27
C PHE A 114 -5.05 -33.74 23.98
N SER A 115 -4.57 -34.53 24.94
CA SER A 115 -4.48 -35.99 24.80
C SER A 115 -5.87 -36.59 24.61
N ILE A 116 -6.84 -36.22 25.46
CA ILE A 116 -8.23 -36.66 25.35
C ILE A 116 -8.83 -36.17 24.03
N PHE A 117 -8.59 -34.91 23.66
CA PHE A 117 -9.07 -34.35 22.40
C PHE A 117 -8.56 -35.14 21.19
N SER A 118 -7.30 -35.57 21.18
CA SER A 118 -6.73 -36.34 20.07
C SER A 118 -7.42 -37.69 19.86
N ILE A 119 -7.79 -38.39 20.94
CA ILE A 119 -8.41 -39.73 20.87
C ILE A 119 -9.94 -39.72 20.85
N ALA A 120 -10.59 -38.62 21.25
CA ALA A 120 -12.05 -38.55 21.35
C ALA A 120 -12.74 -38.73 19.98
N SER A 121 -13.62 -39.73 19.83
CA SER A 121 -14.39 -39.92 18.59
C SER A 121 -15.74 -39.19 18.57
N ASN A 122 -16.19 -38.66 19.71
CA ASN A 122 -17.47 -37.99 19.83
C ASN A 122 -17.31 -36.47 19.69
N ASP A 123 -18.10 -35.87 18.80
CA ASP A 123 -18.01 -34.44 18.45
C ASP A 123 -18.39 -33.51 19.62
N GLN A 124 -19.36 -33.92 20.46
CA GLN A 124 -19.74 -33.15 21.65
C GLN A 124 -18.63 -33.16 22.70
N ILE A 125 -17.96 -34.30 22.87
CA ILE A 125 -16.80 -34.41 23.76
C ILE A 125 -15.67 -33.52 23.23
N SER A 126 -15.39 -33.60 21.93
CA SER A 126 -14.37 -32.78 21.25
C SER A 126 -14.62 -31.28 21.44
N SER A 127 -15.86 -30.84 21.23
CA SER A 127 -16.28 -29.44 21.40
C SER A 127 -16.11 -28.97 22.86
N ARG A 128 -16.53 -29.78 23.82
CA ARG A 128 -16.42 -29.44 25.25
C ARG A 128 -14.97 -29.38 25.74
N ILE A 129 -14.11 -30.25 25.22
CA ILE A 129 -12.68 -30.20 25.53
C ILE A 129 -12.06 -28.92 24.97
N LEU A 130 -12.38 -28.54 23.73
CA LEU A 130 -11.89 -27.29 23.13
C LEU A 130 -12.37 -26.04 23.88
N GLU A 131 -13.64 -26.01 24.32
CA GLU A 131 -14.13 -24.94 25.20
C GLU A 131 -13.33 -24.86 26.51
N THR A 132 -12.94 -26.01 27.05
CA THR A 132 -12.11 -26.07 28.26
C THR A 132 -10.67 -25.60 28.00
N ILE A 133 -10.09 -25.96 26.84
CA ILE A 133 -8.79 -25.45 26.40
C ILE A 133 -8.83 -23.91 26.24
N SER A 134 -9.91 -23.37 25.68
CA SER A 134 -10.13 -21.92 25.58
C SER A 134 -10.23 -21.24 26.96
N LYS A 135 -10.82 -21.90 27.96
CA LYS A 135 -10.77 -21.40 29.36
C LYS A 135 -9.35 -21.42 29.92
N CYS A 136 -8.54 -22.42 29.59
CA CYS A 136 -7.12 -22.44 29.97
C CYS A 136 -6.35 -21.27 29.33
N THR A 137 -6.58 -20.94 28.05
CA THR A 137 -5.93 -19.78 27.43
C THR A 137 -6.35 -18.47 28.06
N PHE A 138 -7.63 -18.32 28.42
CA PHE A 138 -8.11 -17.17 29.18
C PHE A 138 -7.37 -17.01 30.52
N ILE A 139 -7.23 -18.09 31.30
CA ILE A 139 -6.51 -18.06 32.59
C ILE A 139 -5.05 -17.69 32.39
N ASN A 140 -4.38 -18.27 31.38
CA ASN A 140 -2.99 -17.93 31.07
C ASN A 140 -2.84 -16.45 30.71
N SER A 141 -3.74 -15.91 29.88
CA SER A 141 -3.72 -14.49 29.52
C SER A 141 -3.98 -13.59 30.74
N TYR A 142 -4.97 -13.93 31.57
CA TYR A 142 -5.32 -13.15 32.77
C TYR A 142 -4.16 -13.05 33.78
N PHE A 143 -3.35 -14.10 33.91
CA PHE A 143 -2.24 -14.15 34.85
C PHE A 143 -0.85 -13.85 34.25
N SER A 144 -0.80 -13.51 32.95
CA SER A 144 0.45 -13.28 32.18
C SER A 144 1.38 -14.50 32.19
N PHE A 145 0.82 -15.69 31.94
CA PHE A 145 1.57 -16.93 31.74
C PHE A 145 1.86 -17.13 30.25
N ASP A 146 2.71 -16.25 29.71
CA ASP A 146 2.91 -16.08 28.28
C ASP A 146 3.37 -17.37 27.59
N GLN A 147 4.32 -18.10 28.17
CA GLN A 147 4.81 -19.36 27.59
C GLN A 147 3.67 -20.38 27.44
N SER A 148 2.92 -20.64 28.51
CA SER A 148 1.80 -21.59 28.50
C SER A 148 0.67 -21.13 27.58
N PHE A 149 0.42 -19.83 27.47
CA PHE A 149 -0.52 -19.27 26.50
C PHE A 149 -0.10 -19.61 25.06
N ASN A 150 1.15 -19.31 24.70
CA ASN A 150 1.68 -19.57 23.36
C ASN A 150 1.70 -21.06 23.03
N ASP A 151 2.14 -21.91 23.96
CA ASP A 151 2.22 -23.37 23.75
C ASP A 151 0.85 -24.00 23.41
N ILE A 152 -0.21 -23.54 24.09
CA ILE A 152 -1.58 -24.01 23.81
C ILE A 152 -2.01 -23.61 22.41
N ILE A 153 -1.80 -22.35 22.02
CA ILE A 153 -2.25 -21.85 20.71
C ILE A 153 -1.41 -22.46 19.58
N LEU A 154 -0.09 -22.57 19.75
CA LEU A 154 0.78 -23.26 18.80
C LEU A 154 0.35 -24.71 18.57
N ARG A 155 -0.13 -25.39 19.62
CA ARG A 155 -0.66 -26.75 19.52
C ARG A 155 -2.01 -26.78 18.80
N LEU A 156 -2.92 -25.84 19.08
CA LEU A 156 -4.16 -25.69 18.31
C LEU A 156 -3.86 -25.46 16.83
N GLY A 157 -2.91 -24.58 16.51
CA GLY A 157 -2.49 -24.28 15.14
C GLY A 157 -1.94 -25.50 14.40
N LYS A 158 -1.23 -26.41 15.06
CA LYS A 158 -0.81 -27.69 14.46
C LYS A 158 -1.99 -28.62 14.16
N MET A 159 -3.05 -28.56 14.96
CA MET A 159 -4.24 -29.41 14.78
C MET A 159 -5.19 -28.89 13.70
N THR A 160 -5.02 -27.66 13.20
CA THR A 160 -5.84 -27.12 12.09
C THR A 160 -5.52 -27.75 10.74
N THR A 161 -4.41 -28.48 10.62
CA THR A 161 -3.80 -28.96 9.36
C THR A 161 -3.25 -27.88 8.43
N LEU A 162 -3.35 -26.60 8.79
CA LEU A 162 -2.89 -25.46 7.98
C LEU A 162 -1.45 -25.02 8.31
N ALA A 163 -0.94 -25.34 9.51
CA ALA A 163 0.45 -25.01 9.88
C ALA A 163 1.45 -26.04 9.32
N ARG A 164 2.58 -25.60 8.75
CA ARG A 164 3.66 -26.52 8.32
C ARG A 164 4.30 -27.16 9.54
N THR A 165 4.66 -28.44 9.41
CA THR A 165 5.45 -29.14 10.43
C THR A 165 6.93 -29.09 10.03
N LYS A 166 7.84 -28.85 10.99
CA LYS A 166 9.31 -28.74 10.74
C LYS A 166 9.96 -30.03 10.21
N THR A 167 9.23 -31.12 10.12
CA THR A 167 9.63 -32.27 9.30
C THR A 167 9.62 -31.82 7.87
N LYS A 168 10.81 -31.67 7.26
CA LYS A 168 11.02 -31.63 5.81
C LYS A 168 9.90 -32.47 5.18
N GLU A 169 9.01 -31.80 4.45
CA GLU A 169 8.00 -32.45 3.64
C GLU A 169 8.76 -33.57 2.90
N GLN A 170 8.50 -34.81 3.31
CA GLN A 170 9.04 -35.99 2.64
C GLN A 170 8.55 -35.91 1.20
N PRO A 171 9.30 -36.45 0.22
CA PRO A 171 8.94 -36.43 -1.21
C PRO A 171 7.73 -37.34 -1.53
N SER A 172 6.72 -37.38 -0.66
CA SER A 172 5.38 -37.92 -0.92
C SER A 172 4.43 -36.83 -1.44
N ASP A 173 4.96 -35.81 -2.12
CA ASP A 173 4.20 -34.93 -3.03
C ASP A 173 3.62 -35.68 -4.25
N ALA A 174 3.61 -37.02 -4.22
CA ALA A 174 2.95 -37.87 -5.20
C ALA A 174 1.41 -37.83 -5.11
N GLU A 175 0.83 -37.16 -4.10
CA GLU A 175 -0.62 -37.04 -3.87
C GLU A 175 -1.10 -35.56 -3.75
N SER A 176 -0.32 -34.58 -4.22
CA SER A 176 -0.84 -33.21 -4.32
C SER A 176 -1.73 -33.09 -5.56
N ILE A 177 -3.03 -32.81 -5.36
CA ILE A 177 -3.92 -32.49 -6.47
C ILE A 177 -3.67 -31.05 -6.93
N PRO A 178 -3.86 -30.74 -8.23
CA PRO A 178 -3.80 -29.37 -8.71
C PRO A 178 -4.82 -28.48 -7.99
N LEU A 179 -4.50 -27.19 -7.83
CA LEU A 179 -5.44 -26.17 -7.35
C LEU A 179 -6.49 -25.91 -8.44
N VAL A 180 -7.73 -26.34 -8.21
CA VAL A 180 -8.84 -26.18 -9.15
C VAL A 180 -9.80 -25.10 -8.64
N GLU A 181 -10.10 -24.10 -9.48
CA GLU A 181 -11.18 -23.13 -9.21
C GLU A 181 -12.43 -23.50 -10.03
N ILE A 182 -13.55 -23.74 -9.34
CA ILE A 182 -14.84 -24.06 -9.94
C ILE A 182 -15.76 -22.85 -9.83
N PHE A 183 -16.16 -22.30 -10.97
CA PHE A 183 -17.17 -21.24 -11.06
C PHE A 183 -18.58 -21.84 -11.18
N VAL A 184 -19.46 -21.45 -10.27
CA VAL A 184 -20.88 -21.85 -10.28
C VAL A 184 -21.73 -20.70 -10.81
N GLU A 185 -22.29 -20.85 -12.01
CA GLU A 185 -23.09 -19.81 -12.69
C GLU A 185 -24.38 -19.46 -11.92
N ASP A 186 -25.09 -20.44 -11.32
CA ASP A 186 -26.35 -20.18 -10.62
C ASP A 186 -26.21 -19.25 -9.41
N THR A 187 -25.09 -19.34 -8.70
CA THR A 187 -24.83 -18.64 -7.44
C THR A 187 -23.75 -17.57 -7.58
N GLU A 188 -23.16 -17.44 -8.77
CA GLU A 188 -21.97 -16.62 -9.06
C GLU A 188 -20.82 -16.86 -8.06
N SER A 189 -20.76 -18.07 -7.47
CA SER A 189 -19.81 -18.40 -6.42
C SER A 189 -18.65 -19.21 -6.96
N LYS A 190 -17.47 -18.99 -6.38
CA LYS A 190 -16.24 -19.74 -6.68
C LYS A 190 -15.95 -20.73 -5.56
N ILE A 191 -15.57 -21.94 -5.93
CA ILE A 191 -15.13 -22.99 -5.00
C ILE A 191 -13.70 -23.36 -5.38
N SER A 192 -12.77 -23.24 -4.44
CA SER A 192 -11.39 -23.70 -4.59
C SER A 192 -11.24 -25.11 -4.04
N VAL A 193 -10.69 -26.00 -4.86
CA VAL A 193 -10.42 -27.40 -4.50
C VAL A 193 -8.92 -27.63 -4.59
N SER A 194 -8.32 -28.04 -3.47
CA SER A 194 -6.90 -28.29 -3.31
C SER A 194 -6.68 -29.37 -2.26
N SER A 195 -5.50 -29.98 -2.21
CA SER A 195 -5.16 -30.93 -1.13
C SER A 195 -5.32 -30.29 0.26
N GLN A 196 -5.13 -28.98 0.39
CA GLN A 196 -5.26 -28.29 1.67
C GLN A 196 -6.71 -28.04 2.07
N SER A 197 -7.58 -27.65 1.12
CA SER A 197 -9.01 -27.49 1.38
C SER A 197 -9.66 -28.83 1.72
N ILE A 198 -9.28 -29.91 1.03
CA ILE A 198 -9.77 -31.27 1.31
C ILE A 198 -9.36 -31.70 2.73
N LYS A 199 -8.07 -31.61 3.07
CA LYS A 199 -7.55 -32.01 4.39
C LYS A 199 -8.24 -31.28 5.54
N LEU A 200 -8.51 -29.98 5.40
CA LEU A 200 -9.25 -29.22 6.42
C LEU A 200 -10.72 -29.65 6.47
N GLY A 201 -11.36 -29.81 5.30
CA GLY A 201 -12.76 -30.17 5.15
C GLY A 201 -13.12 -31.56 5.68
N GLU A 202 -12.22 -32.53 5.51
CA GLU A 202 -12.37 -33.88 6.04
C GLU A 202 -12.15 -33.93 7.56
N THR A 203 -11.28 -33.06 8.09
CA THR A 203 -10.89 -33.10 9.51
C THR A 203 -11.80 -32.24 10.39
N PHE A 204 -12.89 -32.82 10.91
CA PHE A 204 -13.82 -32.14 11.84
C PHE A 204 -13.11 -31.45 13.02
N LYS A 205 -12.16 -32.13 13.68
CA LYS A 205 -11.36 -31.56 14.77
C LYS A 205 -10.49 -30.39 14.31
N GLY A 206 -9.98 -30.44 13.09
CA GLY A 206 -9.20 -29.38 12.48
C GLY A 206 -10.05 -28.14 12.28
N GLN A 207 -11.27 -28.30 11.79
CA GLN A 207 -12.24 -27.21 11.66
C GLN A 207 -12.56 -26.55 13.02
N LEU A 208 -12.83 -27.35 14.05
CA LEU A 208 -13.06 -26.82 15.40
C LEU A 208 -11.82 -26.07 15.95
N CYS A 209 -10.62 -26.62 15.72
CA CYS A 209 -9.37 -25.96 16.11
C CYS A 209 -9.18 -24.64 15.38
N THR A 210 -9.47 -24.56 14.07
CA THR A 210 -9.36 -23.33 13.27
C THR A 210 -10.26 -22.24 13.83
N VAL A 211 -11.52 -22.55 14.14
CA VAL A 211 -12.47 -21.59 14.73
C VAL A 211 -11.97 -21.09 16.10
N ILE A 212 -11.58 -22.01 16.99
CA ILE A 212 -11.12 -21.64 18.34
C ILE A 212 -9.78 -20.88 18.29
N TYR A 213 -8.88 -21.24 17.38
CA TYR A 213 -7.58 -20.57 17.21
C TYR A 213 -7.75 -19.08 16.91
N PHE A 214 -8.51 -18.73 15.88
CA PHE A 214 -8.76 -17.33 15.53
C PHE A 214 -9.68 -16.62 16.53
N GLN A 215 -10.61 -17.33 17.17
CA GLN A 215 -11.40 -16.77 18.26
C GLN A 215 -10.54 -16.36 19.45
N ILE A 216 -9.55 -17.18 19.84
CA ILE A 216 -8.62 -16.85 20.94
C ILE A 216 -7.77 -15.64 20.55
N ILE A 217 -7.21 -15.60 19.33
CA ILE A 217 -6.39 -14.46 18.87
C ILE A 217 -7.19 -13.15 18.89
N ARG A 218 -8.44 -13.18 18.42
CA ARG A 218 -9.34 -12.01 18.47
C ARG A 218 -9.64 -11.54 19.89
N GLY A 219 -9.59 -12.44 20.87
CA GLY A 219 -9.83 -12.12 22.28
C GLY A 219 -8.61 -11.54 23.00
N ILE A 220 -7.45 -11.41 22.35
CA ILE A 220 -6.22 -10.92 22.98
C ILE A 220 -6.31 -9.42 23.24
N SER A 221 -6.21 -9.04 24.51
CA SER A 221 -6.20 -7.63 24.93
C SER A 221 -4.80 -7.03 25.07
N ASP A 222 -3.80 -7.85 25.43
CA ASP A 222 -2.40 -7.43 25.54
C ASP A 222 -1.57 -8.18 24.48
N PRO A 223 -1.14 -7.52 23.40
CA PRO A 223 -0.37 -8.17 22.34
C PRO A 223 1.03 -8.59 22.77
N ALA A 224 1.56 -8.08 23.90
CA ALA A 224 2.89 -8.48 24.39
C ALA A 224 2.96 -9.97 24.76
N ILE A 225 1.82 -10.61 25.01
CA ILE A 225 1.74 -12.05 25.28
C ILE A 225 2.10 -12.90 24.06
N ILE A 226 2.01 -12.38 22.85
CA ILE A 226 2.19 -13.16 21.62
C ILE A 226 3.68 -13.28 21.28
N SER A 227 4.17 -14.51 21.25
CA SER A 227 5.56 -14.80 20.86
C SER A 227 5.78 -14.63 19.35
N SER A 228 7.05 -14.44 18.96
CA SER A 228 7.42 -14.38 17.53
C SER A 228 7.13 -15.71 16.81
N GLU A 229 7.25 -16.86 17.51
CA GLU A 229 6.93 -18.17 16.94
C GLU A 229 5.43 -18.31 16.66
N LEU A 230 4.58 -17.83 17.57
CA LEU A 230 3.14 -17.84 17.36
C LEU A 230 2.74 -16.95 16.18
N TRP A 231 3.28 -15.73 16.10
CA TRP A 231 3.04 -14.86 14.95
C TRP A 231 3.52 -15.45 13.62
N ALA A 232 4.67 -16.12 13.60
CA ALA A 232 5.14 -16.83 12.40
C ALA A 232 4.18 -17.94 11.97
N GLN A 233 3.62 -18.71 12.93
CA GLN A 233 2.59 -19.70 12.62
C GLN A 233 1.30 -19.04 12.11
N VAL A 234 0.85 -17.93 12.71
CA VAL A 234 -0.33 -17.18 12.24
C VAL A 234 -0.14 -16.74 10.80
N MET A 235 0.99 -16.11 10.47
CA MET A 235 1.27 -15.65 9.12
C MET A 235 1.34 -16.79 8.13
N GLN A 236 1.99 -17.90 8.49
CA GLN A 236 2.00 -19.10 7.67
C GLN A 236 0.60 -19.64 7.38
N ILE A 237 -0.29 -19.68 8.38
CA ILE A 237 -1.67 -20.14 8.18
C ILE A 237 -2.41 -19.18 7.23
N ILE A 238 -2.27 -17.86 7.42
CA ILE A 238 -2.89 -16.86 6.54
C ILE A 238 -2.41 -16.99 5.09
N LEU A 239 -1.11 -17.14 4.87
CA LEU A 239 -0.54 -17.33 3.55
C LEU A 239 -1.01 -18.64 2.92
N ARG A 240 -1.06 -19.74 3.67
CA ARG A 240 -1.62 -21.01 3.20
C ARG A 240 -3.07 -20.88 2.75
N LEU A 241 -3.88 -20.10 3.47
CA LEU A 241 -5.26 -19.82 3.08
C LEU A 241 -5.33 -18.95 1.81
N PHE A 242 -4.40 -18.00 1.65
CA PHE A 242 -4.28 -17.15 0.45
C PHE A 242 -3.91 -17.98 -0.79
N GLU A 243 -2.80 -18.71 -0.70
CA GLU A 243 -2.23 -19.57 -1.75
C GLU A 243 -3.26 -20.58 -2.31
N ASN A 244 -4.15 -21.09 -1.45
CA ASN A 244 -5.15 -22.10 -1.82
C ASN A 244 -6.54 -21.49 -2.13
N LEU A 245 -6.63 -20.18 -2.38
CA LEU A 245 -7.87 -19.48 -2.71
C LEU A 245 -9.00 -19.71 -1.69
N MET A 246 -8.65 -19.81 -0.40
CA MET A 246 -9.61 -20.04 0.70
C MET A 246 -9.99 -18.74 1.44
N MET A 247 -9.49 -17.58 1.00
CA MET A 247 -9.83 -16.28 1.56
C MET A 247 -10.63 -15.42 0.58
N ASP A 248 -11.53 -14.61 1.12
CA ASP A 248 -12.19 -13.54 0.39
C ASP A 248 -11.28 -12.31 0.39
N LEU A 249 -10.90 -11.83 -0.81
CA LEU A 249 -10.13 -10.59 -0.99
C LEU A 249 -11.03 -9.38 -1.23
N ASN A 250 -12.33 -9.57 -1.39
CA ASN A 250 -13.30 -8.51 -1.66
C ASN A 250 -13.81 -7.83 -0.37
N LEU A 251 -12.91 -7.66 0.59
CA LEU A 251 -13.17 -7.12 1.92
C LEU A 251 -13.16 -5.60 1.92
N GLU A 252 -13.97 -5.00 2.78
CA GLU A 252 -14.02 -3.54 2.98
C GLU A 252 -12.66 -2.96 3.39
N PHE A 253 -11.84 -3.78 4.07
CA PHE A 253 -10.45 -3.51 4.41
C PHE A 253 -9.62 -3.07 3.18
N PHE A 254 -9.76 -3.77 2.05
CA PHE A 254 -9.04 -3.46 0.81
C PHE A 254 -9.78 -2.45 -0.06
N LYS A 255 -11.11 -2.53 -0.16
CA LYS A 255 -11.93 -1.67 -1.05
C LYS A 255 -11.72 -0.18 -0.83
N ASN A 256 -11.64 0.25 0.44
CA ASN A 256 -11.42 1.66 0.77
C ASN A 256 -10.07 2.13 0.25
N PHE A 257 -9.04 1.31 0.40
CA PHE A 257 -7.70 1.59 -0.08
C PHE A 257 -7.62 1.58 -1.62
N HIS A 258 -8.26 0.62 -2.29
CA HIS A 258 -8.33 0.57 -3.75
C HIS A 258 -9.06 1.78 -4.32
N THR A 259 -10.16 2.19 -3.70
CA THR A 259 -10.94 3.37 -4.12
C THR A 259 -10.12 4.64 -3.98
N LEU A 260 -9.40 4.79 -2.85
CA LEU A 260 -8.54 5.94 -2.58
C LEU A 260 -7.44 6.08 -3.63
N LEU A 261 -6.80 4.97 -4.01
CA LEU A 261 -5.64 4.96 -4.91
C LEU A 261 -5.98 4.62 -6.37
N ARG A 262 -7.27 4.45 -6.70
CA ARG A 262 -7.75 3.99 -8.03
C ARG A 262 -7.08 2.69 -8.48
N LEU A 263 -6.85 1.78 -7.54
CA LEU A 263 -6.24 0.47 -7.81
C LEU A 263 -7.30 -0.52 -8.30
N PRO A 264 -6.93 -1.47 -9.18
CA PRO A 264 -7.75 -2.66 -9.40
C PRO A 264 -7.79 -3.51 -8.11
N GLU A 265 -8.68 -4.50 -8.07
CA GLU A 265 -8.71 -5.50 -7.00
C GLU A 265 -7.34 -6.19 -6.86
N LEU A 266 -7.03 -6.69 -5.66
CA LEU A 266 -5.80 -7.46 -5.45
C LEU A 266 -5.83 -8.72 -6.33
N PRO A 267 -4.74 -9.04 -7.04
CA PRO A 267 -4.69 -10.25 -7.84
C PRO A 267 -4.67 -11.48 -6.92
N SER A 268 -5.50 -12.47 -7.23
CA SER A 268 -5.50 -13.77 -6.57
C SER A 268 -4.47 -14.71 -7.22
N PRO A 269 -3.90 -15.68 -6.46
CA PRO A 269 -3.13 -16.79 -7.03
C PRO A 269 -3.84 -17.43 -8.23
N GLU A 270 -3.08 -17.78 -9.27
CA GLU A 270 -3.66 -18.45 -10.44
C GLU A 270 -3.93 -19.93 -10.11
N PRO A 271 -5.17 -20.43 -10.34
CA PRO A 271 -5.43 -21.86 -10.21
C PRO A 271 -4.74 -22.64 -11.34
N ASP A 272 -4.33 -23.86 -11.04
CA ASP A 272 -3.78 -24.78 -12.05
C ASP A 272 -4.85 -25.14 -13.11
N VAL A 273 -6.12 -25.21 -12.70
CA VAL A 273 -7.27 -25.50 -13.57
C VAL A 273 -8.47 -24.62 -13.19
N ALA A 274 -9.10 -23.99 -14.18
CA ALA A 274 -10.36 -23.25 -14.01
C ALA A 274 -11.52 -23.94 -14.74
N ILE A 275 -12.65 -24.15 -14.05
CA ILE A 275 -13.83 -24.85 -14.59
C ILE A 275 -15.06 -23.94 -14.47
N HIS A 276 -15.77 -23.71 -15.58
CA HIS A 276 -17.05 -22.97 -15.58
C HIS A 276 -18.25 -23.94 -15.64
N LYS A 277 -19.17 -23.87 -14.66
CA LYS A 277 -20.36 -24.74 -14.57
C LYS A 277 -21.67 -23.94 -14.55
N ALA A 278 -22.60 -24.31 -15.43
CA ALA A 278 -23.91 -23.66 -15.59
C ALA A 278 -24.96 -23.93 -14.50
N LYS A 279 -24.81 -24.99 -13.70
CA LYS A 279 -25.81 -25.33 -12.67
C LYS A 279 -25.25 -26.18 -11.53
N MET A 280 -25.53 -25.84 -10.27
CA MET A 280 -25.26 -26.72 -9.12
C MET A 280 -26.51 -27.54 -8.79
N SER A 281 -26.61 -28.75 -9.34
CA SER A 281 -27.62 -29.72 -8.90
C SER A 281 -26.95 -31.01 -8.41
N ARG A 282 -27.48 -31.58 -7.33
CA ARG A 282 -26.98 -32.78 -6.59
C ARG A 282 -26.95 -34.09 -7.40
N SER A 283 -27.04 -34.05 -8.72
CA SER A 283 -27.23 -35.20 -9.62
C SER A 283 -26.37 -35.11 -10.90
N LEU A 284 -25.17 -34.53 -10.83
CA LEU A 284 -24.46 -33.98 -12.01
C LEU A 284 -23.10 -34.60 -12.40
N LEU A 285 -22.64 -35.74 -11.86
CA LEU A 285 -21.39 -36.35 -12.33
C LEU A 285 -21.52 -37.50 -13.34
N SER A 286 -22.70 -38.10 -13.56
CA SER A 286 -22.82 -39.27 -14.44
C SER A 286 -22.63 -38.98 -15.94
N THR A 287 -22.72 -37.72 -16.37
CA THR A 287 -22.60 -37.32 -17.79
C THR A 287 -21.21 -36.79 -18.16
N PHE A 288 -20.29 -36.68 -17.19
CA PHE A 288 -18.99 -36.01 -17.35
C PHE A 288 -17.82 -36.91 -17.73
N ALA A 289 -17.97 -38.25 -17.66
CA ALA A 289 -16.89 -39.20 -17.96
C ALA A 289 -16.41 -39.23 -19.43
N SER A 290 -17.02 -38.47 -20.36
CA SER A 290 -16.76 -38.63 -21.80
C SER A 290 -15.86 -37.57 -22.47
N TYR A 291 -15.46 -36.50 -21.77
CA TYR A 291 -14.87 -35.34 -22.47
C TYR A 291 -13.43 -34.92 -22.12
N LEU A 292 -12.67 -35.68 -21.32
CA LEU A 292 -11.29 -35.27 -20.99
C LEU A 292 -10.26 -36.36 -21.32
N LYS A 293 -9.31 -35.98 -22.19
CA LYS A 293 -8.02 -36.65 -22.36
C LYS A 293 -7.07 -36.12 -21.26
N GLY A 294 -6.85 -36.91 -20.21
CA GLY A 294 -5.88 -36.70 -19.11
C GLY A 294 -6.48 -35.96 -17.90
N ASP A 295 -7.10 -36.66 -16.94
CA ASP A 295 -6.57 -37.28 -15.69
C ASP A 295 -6.24 -36.20 -14.63
N GLU A 296 -7.09 -35.79 -13.66
CA GLU A 296 -8.35 -36.26 -13.05
C GLU A 296 -9.20 -35.03 -12.60
N GLU A 297 -10.54 -35.03 -12.79
CA GLU A 297 -11.44 -33.98 -12.24
C GLU A 297 -11.63 -34.21 -10.72
N PRO A 298 -11.70 -33.16 -9.86
CA PRO A 298 -11.94 -33.34 -8.43
C PRO A 298 -13.25 -34.10 -8.18
N SER A 299 -13.22 -35.06 -7.26
CA SER A 299 -14.39 -35.89 -6.96
C SER A 299 -15.50 -35.09 -6.26
N GLU A 300 -16.72 -35.63 -6.27
CA GLU A 300 -17.86 -35.04 -5.54
C GLU A 300 -17.56 -34.88 -4.03
N GLU A 301 -16.79 -35.82 -3.48
CA GLU A 301 -16.36 -35.80 -2.08
C GLU A 301 -15.29 -34.73 -1.83
N ASP A 302 -14.33 -34.55 -2.74
CA ASP A 302 -13.31 -33.49 -2.66
C ASP A 302 -13.95 -32.09 -2.68
N ILE A 303 -14.99 -31.92 -3.51
CA ILE A 303 -15.77 -30.68 -3.59
C ILE A 303 -16.52 -30.45 -2.27
N ASP A 304 -17.21 -31.46 -1.72
CA ASP A 304 -17.94 -31.34 -0.45
C ASP A 304 -17.02 -31.00 0.73
N PHE A 305 -15.84 -31.64 0.82
CA PHE A 305 -14.83 -31.27 1.82
C PHE A 305 -14.32 -29.86 1.61
N SER A 306 -14.02 -29.44 0.38
CA SER A 306 -13.57 -28.09 0.10
C SER A 306 -14.61 -27.03 0.47
N ILE A 307 -15.91 -27.31 0.26
CA ILE A 307 -16.99 -26.42 0.74
C ILE A 307 -16.97 -26.30 2.26
N LYS A 308 -16.87 -27.43 3.01
CA LYS A 308 -16.76 -27.41 4.48
C LYS A 308 -15.56 -26.60 4.96
N ALA A 309 -14.42 -26.73 4.28
CA ALA A 309 -13.22 -25.94 4.59
C ALA A 309 -13.45 -24.44 4.39
N LEU A 310 -14.03 -24.03 3.26
CA LEU A 310 -14.37 -22.63 2.99
C LEU A 310 -15.36 -22.06 4.00
N GLU A 311 -16.39 -22.82 4.37
CA GLU A 311 -17.34 -22.44 5.42
C GLU A 311 -16.65 -22.30 6.79
N CYS A 312 -15.74 -23.21 7.12
CA CYS A 312 -14.94 -23.15 8.34
C CYS A 312 -14.06 -21.90 8.39
N VAL A 313 -13.34 -21.59 7.30
CA VAL A 313 -12.50 -20.39 7.21
C VAL A 313 -13.34 -19.12 7.38
N LYS A 314 -14.48 -19.04 6.70
CA LYS A 314 -15.44 -17.93 6.86
C LYS A 314 -15.94 -17.82 8.31
N ALA A 315 -16.35 -18.94 8.93
CA ALA A 315 -16.83 -18.96 10.31
C ALA A 315 -15.75 -18.55 11.33
N SER A 316 -14.50 -18.94 11.09
CA SER A 316 -13.35 -18.57 11.93
C SER A 316 -13.03 -17.08 11.88
N ARG A 317 -13.43 -16.39 10.80
CA ARG A 317 -13.03 -15.02 10.45
C ARG A 317 -11.52 -14.83 10.57
N ALA A 318 -10.76 -15.71 9.92
CA ALA A 318 -9.30 -15.75 9.99
C ALA A 318 -8.67 -14.37 9.75
N PHE A 319 -9.02 -13.72 8.64
CA PHE A 319 -8.49 -12.41 8.25
C PHE A 319 -8.79 -11.32 9.29
N SER A 320 -10.07 -11.07 9.60
CA SER A 320 -10.47 -9.98 10.50
C SER A 320 -10.04 -10.19 11.95
N SER A 321 -9.80 -11.44 12.36
CA SER A 321 -9.23 -11.74 13.68
C SER A 321 -7.80 -11.23 13.84
N ILE A 322 -7.07 -11.03 12.74
CA ILE A 322 -5.68 -10.54 12.74
C ILE A 322 -5.61 -9.06 12.37
N PHE A 323 -6.23 -8.66 11.26
CA PHE A 323 -5.97 -7.37 10.62
C PHE A 323 -6.99 -6.28 10.92
N GLU A 324 -8.20 -6.64 11.36
CA GLU A 324 -9.25 -5.66 11.73
C GLU A 324 -9.32 -5.43 13.25
N HIS A 325 -8.43 -6.08 14.02
CA HIS A 325 -8.39 -5.96 15.48
C HIS A 325 -7.30 -4.99 15.94
N SER A 326 -7.66 -3.72 16.12
CA SER A 326 -6.71 -2.62 16.38
C SER A 326 -5.80 -2.79 17.61
N GLN A 327 -6.16 -3.63 18.58
CA GLN A 327 -5.34 -3.88 19.77
C GLN A 327 -4.10 -4.74 19.50
N ILE A 328 -4.16 -5.64 18.51
CA ILE A 328 -3.05 -6.55 18.18
C ILE A 328 -2.15 -6.01 17.06
N ILE A 329 -2.57 -4.91 16.41
CA ILE A 329 -1.74 -4.17 15.46
C ILE A 329 -0.59 -3.50 16.22
N THR A 330 0.57 -4.14 16.18
CA THR A 330 1.78 -3.71 16.88
C THR A 330 2.95 -3.57 15.90
N PRO A 331 3.97 -2.80 16.29
CA PRO A 331 5.31 -2.88 15.73
C PRO A 331 5.76 -4.30 15.33
N LYS A 332 5.55 -5.26 16.24
CA LYS A 332 6.03 -6.62 16.08
C LYS A 332 5.29 -7.37 14.99
N LEU A 333 3.97 -7.16 14.87
CA LEU A 333 3.18 -7.73 13.80
C LEU A 333 3.65 -7.22 12.43
N VAL A 334 3.90 -5.92 12.30
CA VAL A 334 4.40 -5.32 11.05
C VAL A 334 5.79 -5.86 10.70
N GLU A 335 6.70 -5.95 11.66
CA GLU A 335 8.02 -6.57 11.44
C GLU A 335 7.89 -8.01 10.93
N ILE A 336 6.95 -8.79 11.49
CA ILE A 336 6.74 -10.17 11.09
C ILE A 336 6.12 -10.26 9.69
N LEU A 337 5.15 -9.39 9.36
CA LEU A 337 4.59 -9.28 8.02
C LEU A 337 5.69 -9.03 6.98
N LEU A 338 6.56 -8.05 7.25
CA LEU A 338 7.66 -7.70 6.35
C LEU A 338 8.72 -8.80 6.26
N SER A 339 9.03 -9.47 7.37
CA SER A 339 9.94 -10.62 7.37
C SER A 339 9.37 -11.85 6.64
N SER A 340 8.05 -11.89 6.42
CA SER A 340 7.39 -12.96 5.68
C SER A 340 7.44 -12.74 4.16
N LEU A 341 7.83 -11.56 3.70
CA LEU A 341 7.96 -11.25 2.26
C LEU A 341 9.11 -12.08 1.67
N MET A 342 8.78 -13.04 0.81
CA MET A 342 9.77 -13.78 0.04
C MET A 342 10.25 -12.94 -1.14
N VAL A 343 11.55 -12.62 -1.21
CA VAL A 343 12.14 -11.85 -2.32
C VAL A 343 12.70 -12.71 -3.44
N ASP A 344 12.89 -14.01 -3.18
CA ASP A 344 13.40 -14.97 -4.15
C ASP A 344 12.26 -15.75 -4.81
N LYS A 345 12.15 -15.61 -6.13
CA LYS A 345 11.23 -16.42 -6.95
C LYS A 345 11.84 -17.81 -7.18
N THR A 346 11.11 -18.84 -6.78
CA THR A 346 11.45 -20.26 -6.92
C THR A 346 10.39 -20.95 -7.78
N ASN A 347 10.66 -22.17 -8.25
CA ASN A 347 9.65 -22.95 -8.98
C ASN A 347 8.40 -23.24 -8.13
N GLU A 348 8.57 -23.37 -6.81
CA GLU A 348 7.47 -23.70 -5.87
C GLU A 348 6.55 -22.52 -5.59
N ASN A 349 7.09 -21.29 -5.50
CA ASN A 349 6.29 -20.10 -5.21
C ASN A 349 5.88 -19.30 -6.46
N SER A 350 6.42 -19.63 -7.64
CA SER A 350 6.12 -18.92 -8.88
C SER A 350 4.62 -18.70 -9.17
N PRO A 351 3.68 -19.64 -8.89
CA PRO A 351 2.26 -19.45 -9.18
C PRO A 351 1.55 -18.36 -8.37
N TYR A 352 2.11 -17.98 -7.22
CA TYR A 352 1.51 -17.01 -6.29
C TYR A 352 2.48 -15.92 -5.82
N PHE A 353 3.72 -15.90 -6.32
CA PHE A 353 4.79 -15.04 -5.84
C PHE A 353 4.43 -13.54 -5.84
N GLU A 354 3.97 -13.03 -6.98
CA GLU A 354 3.63 -11.60 -7.09
C GLU A 354 2.37 -11.25 -6.30
N GLN A 355 1.38 -12.14 -6.30
CA GLN A 355 0.12 -11.98 -5.60
C GLN A 355 0.32 -11.95 -4.08
N GLU A 356 1.18 -12.84 -3.56
CA GLU A 356 1.56 -12.87 -2.15
C GLU A 356 2.33 -11.62 -1.74
N LEU A 357 3.29 -11.18 -2.58
CA LEU A 357 4.02 -9.93 -2.34
C LEU A 357 3.07 -8.74 -2.23
N LEU A 358 2.15 -8.59 -3.20
CA LEU A 358 1.17 -7.50 -3.20
C LEU A 358 0.21 -7.61 -2.01
N PHE A 359 -0.25 -8.82 -1.67
CA PHE A 359 -1.12 -9.07 -0.52
C PHE A 359 -0.48 -8.61 0.80
N LEU A 360 0.75 -9.03 1.06
CA LEU A 360 1.48 -8.67 2.28
C LEU A 360 1.87 -7.19 2.31
N LEU A 361 2.32 -6.62 1.19
CA LEU A 361 2.65 -5.20 1.09
C LEU A 361 1.41 -4.33 1.36
N GLU A 362 0.28 -4.66 0.76
CA GLU A 362 -0.94 -3.86 0.89
C GLU A 362 -1.49 -3.89 2.32
N ILE A 363 -1.55 -5.08 2.95
CA ILE A 363 -1.90 -5.19 4.37
C ILE A 363 -0.97 -4.31 5.20
N SER A 364 0.35 -4.41 4.97
CA SER A 364 1.33 -3.65 5.76
C SER A 364 1.17 -2.13 5.59
N ILE A 365 0.88 -1.65 4.37
CA ILE A 365 0.64 -0.24 4.08
C ILE A 365 -0.67 0.26 4.71
N ILE A 366 -1.75 -0.52 4.60
CA ILE A 366 -3.05 -0.18 5.20
C ILE A 366 -2.90 -0.08 6.73
N LEU A 367 -2.32 -1.09 7.36
CA LEU A 367 -2.11 -1.11 8.81
C LEU A 367 -1.29 0.09 9.29
N ILE A 368 -0.23 0.49 8.57
CA ILE A 368 0.54 1.69 8.90
C ILE A 368 -0.27 2.97 8.77
N SER A 369 -1.15 3.05 7.78
CA SER A 369 -1.97 4.25 7.55
C SER A 369 -2.99 4.47 8.66
N GLU A 370 -3.43 3.40 9.32
CA GLU A 370 -4.38 3.43 10.43
C GLU A 370 -3.72 3.41 11.81
N ALA A 371 -2.50 2.88 11.91
CA ALA A 371 -1.81 2.70 13.18
C ALA A 371 -1.21 4.00 13.73
N ARG A 372 -1.28 4.13 15.06
CA ARG A 372 -0.60 5.21 15.82
C ARG A 372 0.90 5.30 15.55
N TYR A 373 1.53 4.21 15.12
CA TYR A 373 2.97 4.07 14.91
C TYR A 373 3.40 4.25 13.45
N GLY A 374 2.52 4.72 12.55
CA GLY A 374 2.84 4.78 11.12
C GLY A 374 4.09 5.62 10.79
N LYS A 375 4.45 6.58 11.65
CA LYS A 375 5.67 7.38 11.52
C LYS A 375 6.95 6.58 11.79
N ASP A 376 6.90 5.59 12.67
CA ASP A 376 8.08 4.83 13.10
C ASP A 376 8.37 3.66 12.13
N PHE A 377 7.33 3.02 11.60
CA PHE A 377 7.46 1.87 10.68
C PHE A 377 7.41 2.25 9.21
N GLY A 378 6.94 3.45 8.91
CA GLY A 378 6.83 3.95 7.55
C GLY A 378 8.14 3.86 6.73
N PRO A 379 9.31 4.25 7.30
CA PRO A 379 10.60 4.07 6.64
C PRO A 379 10.96 2.60 6.37
N LEU A 380 10.63 1.69 7.28
CA LEU A 380 10.91 0.26 7.10
C LEU A 380 10.10 -0.33 5.92
N ILE A 381 8.80 -0.02 5.84
CA ILE A 381 7.98 -0.44 4.69
C ILE A 381 8.49 0.19 3.40
N ALA A 382 8.87 1.46 3.44
CA ALA A 382 9.42 2.15 2.29
C ALA A 382 10.65 1.44 1.71
N ASP A 383 11.60 1.05 2.57
CA ASP A 383 12.80 0.34 2.16
C ASP A 383 12.45 -1.02 1.53
N HIS A 384 11.54 -1.79 2.16
CA HIS A 384 11.06 -3.05 1.58
C HIS A 384 10.36 -2.86 0.24
N LEU A 385 9.52 -1.84 0.11
CA LEU A 385 8.79 -1.55 -1.12
C LEU A 385 9.71 -1.13 -2.27
N VAL A 386 10.72 -0.30 -1.98
CA VAL A 386 11.77 0.07 -2.95
C VAL A 386 12.52 -1.18 -3.41
N ASN A 387 12.96 -2.03 -2.47
CA ASN A 387 13.65 -3.27 -2.81
C ASN A 387 12.79 -4.21 -3.66
N ILE A 388 11.53 -4.43 -3.28
CA ILE A 388 10.61 -5.34 -3.99
C ILE A 388 10.33 -4.82 -5.41
N SER A 389 10.01 -3.53 -5.55
CA SER A 389 9.70 -2.94 -6.86
C SER A 389 10.86 -2.98 -7.87
N ASN A 390 12.07 -3.27 -7.39
CA ASN A 390 13.30 -3.36 -8.16
C ASN A 390 13.77 -4.80 -8.34
N LEU A 391 12.98 -5.80 -7.94
CA LEU A 391 13.22 -7.21 -8.24
C LEU A 391 13.05 -7.47 -9.75
N ASP A 392 13.92 -8.33 -10.29
CA ASP A 392 13.83 -8.78 -11.67
C ASP A 392 12.67 -9.76 -11.86
N GLY A 393 12.01 -9.68 -13.02
CA GLY A 393 10.98 -10.65 -13.42
C GLY A 393 9.58 -10.41 -12.85
N LEU A 394 9.33 -9.26 -12.23
CA LEU A 394 7.98 -8.82 -11.88
C LEU A 394 7.18 -8.37 -13.12
N SER A 395 5.87 -8.59 -13.10
CA SER A 395 4.96 -8.05 -14.12
C SER A 395 4.91 -6.51 -14.12
N LYS A 396 4.49 -5.95 -15.26
CA LYS A 396 4.35 -4.50 -15.42
C LYS A 396 3.27 -3.95 -14.49
N GLU A 397 2.21 -4.72 -14.30
CA GLU A 397 1.07 -4.44 -13.45
C GLU A 397 1.49 -4.37 -11.97
N THR A 398 2.32 -5.31 -11.51
CA THR A 398 2.88 -5.30 -10.14
C THR A 398 3.76 -4.07 -9.91
N ILE A 399 4.66 -3.74 -10.84
CA ILE A 399 5.53 -2.56 -10.72
C ILE A 399 4.71 -1.26 -10.74
N ALA A 400 3.70 -1.16 -11.61
CA ALA A 400 2.77 -0.03 -11.65
C ALA A 400 2.01 0.13 -10.33
N ARG A 401 1.52 -0.97 -9.74
CA ARG A 401 0.86 -0.96 -8.43
C ARG A 401 1.81 -0.53 -7.31
N CYS A 402 3.06 -1.00 -7.33
CA CYS A 402 4.09 -0.55 -6.40
C CYS A 402 4.36 0.96 -6.50
N ALA A 403 4.28 1.55 -7.70
CA ALA A 403 4.44 3.00 -7.85
C ALA A 403 3.32 3.79 -7.11
N SER A 404 2.07 3.31 -7.17
CA SER A 404 0.96 3.87 -6.39
C SER A 404 1.17 3.72 -4.89
N TYR A 405 1.67 2.56 -4.44
CA TYR A 405 2.03 2.35 -3.03
C TYR A 405 3.12 3.32 -2.56
N LYS A 406 4.18 3.49 -3.36
CA LYS A 406 5.26 4.43 -3.06
C LYS A 406 4.73 5.86 -2.97
N MET A 407 3.88 6.28 -3.91
CA MET A 407 3.24 7.61 -3.86
C MET A 407 2.36 7.80 -2.63
N PHE A 408 1.60 6.77 -2.23
CA PHE A 408 0.83 6.81 -1.00
C PHE A 408 1.73 7.02 0.22
N LEU A 409 2.83 6.27 0.34
CA LEU A 409 3.79 6.45 1.42
C LEU A 409 4.45 7.83 1.39
N VAL A 410 4.79 8.36 0.21
CA VAL A 410 5.32 9.73 0.05
C VAL A 410 4.39 10.77 0.69
N SER A 411 3.07 10.58 0.63
CA SER A 411 2.08 11.47 1.28
C SER A 411 1.98 11.32 2.81
N LYS A 412 2.50 10.22 3.39
CA LYS A 412 2.34 9.86 4.81
C LYS A 412 3.61 10.02 5.63
N LEU A 413 4.79 9.89 5.01
CA LEU A 413 6.07 9.96 5.70
C LEU A 413 6.57 11.40 5.86
N ASN A 414 7.31 11.66 6.94
CA ASN A 414 7.93 12.97 7.17
C ASN A 414 9.12 13.23 6.21
N ASN A 415 9.87 12.18 5.85
CA ASN A 415 11.07 12.27 5.01
C ASN A 415 10.96 11.32 3.80
N PRO A 416 10.14 11.64 2.80
CA PRO A 416 9.83 10.73 1.68
C PRO A 416 10.89 10.74 0.56
N GLN A 417 11.97 11.51 0.71
CA GLN A 417 13.00 11.76 -0.32
C GLN A 417 13.55 10.49 -0.97
N ASN A 418 13.81 9.43 -0.20
CA ASN A 418 14.36 8.18 -0.75
C ASN A 418 13.38 7.51 -1.71
N ILE A 419 12.12 7.40 -1.31
CA ILE A 419 11.05 6.79 -2.13
C ILE A 419 10.79 7.65 -3.36
N LEU A 420 10.72 8.96 -3.18
CA LEU A 420 10.42 9.89 -4.27
C LEU A 420 11.56 9.92 -5.30
N ASN A 421 12.81 9.85 -4.84
CA ASN A 421 13.97 9.70 -5.72
C ASN A 421 13.92 8.37 -6.50
N ASP A 422 13.61 7.26 -5.84
CA ASP A 422 13.51 5.96 -6.51
C ASP A 422 12.38 5.95 -7.56
N LEU A 423 11.19 6.47 -7.21
CA LEU A 423 10.07 6.65 -8.14
C LEU A 423 10.47 7.46 -9.39
N ILE A 424 11.07 8.63 -9.22
CA ILE A 424 11.40 9.50 -10.35
C ILE A 424 12.57 8.91 -11.14
N LYS A 425 13.65 8.51 -10.46
CA LYS A 425 14.94 8.20 -11.10
C LYS A 425 15.02 6.78 -11.62
N HIS A 426 14.33 5.83 -11.00
CA HIS A 426 14.40 4.42 -11.34
C HIS A 426 13.10 3.94 -11.99
N ASP A 427 11.93 4.32 -11.47
CA ASP A 427 10.68 3.89 -12.09
C ASP A 427 10.35 4.74 -13.32
N PHE A 428 9.96 6.01 -13.14
CA PHE A 428 9.39 6.82 -14.20
C PHE A 428 10.34 7.18 -15.36
N LEU A 429 11.65 7.27 -15.10
CA LEU A 429 12.65 7.61 -16.13
C LEU A 429 13.26 6.40 -16.84
N VAL A 430 13.39 5.26 -16.16
CA VAL A 430 14.14 4.12 -16.70
C VAL A 430 13.20 3.05 -17.26
N LYS A 431 12.14 2.69 -16.54
CA LYS A 431 11.17 1.64 -16.92
C LYS A 431 10.13 2.16 -17.93
N ASN A 432 10.60 2.66 -19.08
CA ASN A 432 9.77 3.29 -20.12
C ASN A 432 8.75 2.34 -20.75
N GLU A 433 8.99 1.04 -20.69
CA GLU A 433 8.08 -0.02 -21.13
C GLU A 433 6.86 -0.21 -20.22
N ILE A 434 6.89 0.40 -19.03
CA ILE A 434 5.81 0.39 -18.02
C ILE A 434 5.21 1.79 -17.91
N PHE A 435 6.07 2.81 -17.68
CA PHE A 435 5.66 4.19 -17.47
C PHE A 435 5.71 4.99 -18.77
N ASP A 436 4.85 4.60 -19.71
CA ASP A 436 4.68 5.22 -21.02
C ASP A 436 3.46 6.17 -21.07
N ALA A 437 3.17 6.70 -22.26
CA ALA A 437 2.00 7.55 -22.49
C ALA A 437 0.68 6.87 -22.07
N LYS A 438 0.54 5.58 -22.37
CA LYS A 438 -0.67 4.80 -22.07
C LYS A 438 -0.87 4.64 -20.56
N TYR A 439 0.22 4.40 -19.81
CA TYR A 439 0.15 4.36 -18.35
C TYR A 439 -0.36 5.69 -17.78
N TYR A 440 0.22 6.82 -18.18
CA TYR A 440 -0.19 8.12 -17.65
C TYR A 440 -1.60 8.56 -18.09
N GLU A 441 -2.15 8.00 -19.15
CA GLU A 441 -3.54 8.20 -19.57
C GLU A 441 -4.54 7.32 -18.81
N SER A 442 -4.08 6.23 -18.17
CA SER A 442 -4.91 5.38 -17.33
C SER A 442 -5.35 6.09 -16.04
N GLU A 443 -6.43 5.62 -15.41
CA GLU A 443 -6.91 6.15 -14.13
C GLU A 443 -5.83 6.08 -13.03
N LEU A 444 -5.06 4.99 -12.99
CA LEU A 444 -3.98 4.79 -12.03
C LEU A 444 -2.82 5.76 -12.26
N GLY A 445 -2.39 5.93 -13.51
CA GLY A 445 -1.32 6.88 -13.86
C GLY A 445 -1.72 8.33 -13.60
N LYS A 446 -2.95 8.72 -13.93
CA LYS A 446 -3.49 10.06 -13.61
C LYS A 446 -3.52 10.32 -12.11
N GLN A 447 -3.97 9.35 -11.32
CA GLN A 447 -3.98 9.46 -9.85
C GLN A 447 -2.56 9.64 -9.30
N VAL A 448 -1.59 8.83 -9.77
CA VAL A 448 -0.18 8.93 -9.38
C VAL A 448 0.41 10.30 -9.70
N LEU A 449 0.15 10.86 -10.89
CA LEU A 449 0.62 12.21 -11.26
C LEU A 449 -0.05 13.30 -10.42
N CYS A 450 -1.35 13.18 -10.17
CA CYS A 450 -2.10 14.12 -9.33
C CYS A 450 -1.52 14.15 -7.92
N ASP A 451 -1.29 12.98 -7.31
CA ASP A 451 -0.70 12.87 -5.97
C ASP A 451 0.73 13.42 -5.94
N LEU A 452 1.52 13.16 -6.99
CA LEU A 452 2.90 13.65 -7.12
C LEU A 452 2.97 15.17 -7.16
N PHE A 453 2.21 15.82 -8.04
CA PHE A 453 2.24 17.27 -8.14
C PHE A 453 1.58 17.95 -6.93
N THR A 454 0.52 17.34 -6.37
CA THR A 454 -0.07 17.80 -5.11
C THR A 454 0.91 17.72 -3.94
N HIS A 455 1.78 16.70 -3.91
CA HIS A 455 2.83 16.58 -2.90
C HIS A 455 3.81 17.76 -2.96
N PHE A 456 4.28 18.10 -4.16
CA PHE A 456 5.16 19.26 -4.37
C PHE A 456 4.46 20.61 -4.09
N GLU A 457 3.13 20.68 -4.18
CA GLU A 457 2.36 21.87 -3.78
C GLU A 457 2.25 22.02 -2.25
N LYS A 458 2.06 20.92 -1.51
CA LYS A 458 1.74 20.95 -0.07
C LYS A 458 2.95 21.06 0.85
N LEU A 459 4.03 20.35 0.51
CA LEU A 459 5.27 20.46 1.26
C LEU A 459 6.05 21.61 0.66
N LYS A 460 6.26 22.66 1.47
CA LYS A 460 7.11 23.83 1.15
C LYS A 460 8.56 23.39 0.94
N TYR A 461 8.77 22.75 -0.22
CA TYR A 461 10.02 22.43 -0.89
C TYR A 461 10.80 21.24 -0.34
N ASP A 462 10.59 20.08 -0.97
CA ASP A 462 11.67 19.12 -1.17
C ASP A 462 12.68 19.73 -2.18
N GLN A 463 13.38 20.80 -1.76
CA GLN A 463 14.24 21.64 -2.60
C GLN A 463 15.27 20.80 -3.36
N GLN A 464 15.73 19.71 -2.75
CA GLN A 464 16.72 18.83 -3.36
C GLN A 464 16.21 18.18 -4.63
N ILE A 465 14.93 17.77 -4.68
CA ILE A 465 14.33 17.16 -5.86
C ILE A 465 14.06 18.19 -6.94
N LEU A 466 13.66 19.41 -6.55
CA LEU A 466 13.43 20.50 -7.50
C LEU A 466 14.73 21.01 -8.14
N LYS A 467 15.90 20.79 -7.53
CA LYS A 467 17.22 21.02 -8.15
C LYS A 467 17.71 19.82 -8.97
N ASP A 468 16.99 18.71 -8.96
CA ASP A 468 17.46 17.48 -9.61
C ASP A 468 17.17 17.48 -11.11
N VAL A 469 18.23 17.40 -11.91
CA VAL A 469 18.15 17.31 -13.38
C VAL A 469 17.27 16.14 -13.84
N LYS A 470 17.28 15.01 -13.13
CA LYS A 470 16.45 13.84 -13.47
C LYS A 470 14.97 14.13 -13.27
N PHE A 471 14.59 14.87 -12.23
CA PHE A 471 13.20 15.30 -12.05
C PHE A 471 12.71 16.14 -13.24
N TRP A 472 13.49 17.13 -13.65
CA TRP A 472 13.12 17.95 -14.81
C TRP A 472 13.10 17.19 -16.14
N LYS A 473 13.99 16.19 -16.32
CA LYS A 473 13.91 15.26 -17.45
C LYS A 473 12.59 14.47 -17.44
N PHE A 474 12.12 14.05 -16.27
CA PHE A 474 10.85 13.36 -16.12
C PHE A 474 9.67 14.29 -16.46
N VAL A 475 9.67 15.53 -15.97
CA VAL A 475 8.62 16.51 -16.29
C VAL A 475 8.58 16.82 -17.79
N ARG A 476 9.74 16.94 -18.47
CA ARG A 476 9.81 17.09 -19.94
C ARG A 476 9.29 15.87 -20.69
N LYS A 477 9.59 14.66 -20.20
CA LYS A 477 9.02 13.42 -20.74
C LYS A 477 7.49 13.44 -20.66
N LEU A 478 6.92 13.90 -19.54
CA LEU A 478 5.47 14.06 -19.42
C LEU A 478 4.93 15.09 -20.41
N MET A 479 5.58 16.25 -20.54
CA MET A 479 5.18 17.31 -21.47
C MET A 479 5.12 16.89 -22.94
N SER A 480 5.99 15.95 -23.31
CA SER A 480 6.03 15.41 -24.67
C SER A 480 4.74 14.63 -25.02
N ASN A 481 4.00 14.14 -24.02
CA ASN A 481 2.69 13.51 -24.24
C ASN A 481 1.55 14.55 -24.12
N GLU A 482 0.69 14.60 -25.14
CA GLU A 482 -0.42 15.56 -25.23
C GLU A 482 -1.38 15.48 -24.04
N GLY A 483 -1.69 14.26 -23.57
CA GLY A 483 -2.59 14.03 -22.44
C GLY A 483 -2.10 14.60 -21.10
N ASN A 484 -0.79 14.86 -20.97
CA ASN A 484 -0.16 15.31 -19.74
C ASN A 484 0.18 16.81 -19.73
N ARG A 485 0.06 17.51 -20.87
CA ARG A 485 0.45 18.93 -20.98
C ARG A 485 -0.27 19.82 -19.95
N LEU A 486 -1.56 19.57 -19.75
CA LEU A 486 -2.39 20.36 -18.82
C LEU A 486 -1.94 20.19 -17.36
N ILE A 487 -1.66 18.96 -16.91
CA ILE A 487 -1.29 18.72 -15.50
C ILE A 487 0.09 19.30 -15.18
N VAL A 488 1.04 19.24 -16.12
CA VAL A 488 2.35 19.86 -15.95
C VAL A 488 2.24 21.39 -15.98
N TYR A 489 1.40 21.95 -16.87
CA TYR A 489 1.11 23.38 -16.86
C TYR A 489 0.52 23.81 -15.51
N GLN A 490 -0.49 23.11 -14.99
CA GLN A 490 -1.11 23.42 -13.69
C GLN A 490 -0.10 23.35 -12.54
N PHE A 491 0.80 22.36 -12.58
CA PHE A 491 1.90 22.27 -11.64
C PHE A 491 2.79 23.51 -11.71
N LEU A 492 3.30 23.90 -12.89
CA LEU A 492 4.13 25.10 -13.04
C LEU A 492 3.39 26.38 -12.67
N GLU A 493 2.15 26.52 -13.13
CA GLU A 493 1.30 27.68 -12.87
C GLU A 493 1.13 27.87 -11.37
N LYS A 494 0.74 26.84 -10.62
CA LYS A 494 0.58 26.95 -9.16
C LYS A 494 1.92 27.11 -8.45
N TYR A 495 2.93 26.37 -8.88
CA TYR A 495 4.29 26.46 -8.35
C TYR A 495 4.82 27.89 -8.48
N ILE A 496 4.49 28.57 -9.57
CA ILE A 496 4.88 29.94 -9.85
C ILE A 496 3.88 30.92 -9.16
N GLN A 497 2.58 30.85 -9.39
CA GLN A 497 1.56 31.81 -8.89
C GLN A 497 1.39 31.86 -7.37
N ASN A 498 1.66 30.79 -6.62
CA ASN A 498 1.49 30.78 -5.16
C ASN A 498 2.52 31.66 -4.40
N GLY A 499 3.38 32.40 -5.11
CA GLY A 499 4.12 33.54 -4.56
C GLY A 499 5.31 33.21 -3.67
N GLU A 500 5.56 31.93 -3.39
CA GLU A 500 6.74 31.44 -2.68
C GLU A 500 7.55 30.53 -3.62
N VAL A 501 8.00 31.03 -4.77
CA VAL A 501 8.76 30.19 -5.70
C VAL A 501 10.18 30.04 -5.16
N PHE A 502 10.58 28.81 -4.85
CA PHE A 502 11.99 28.49 -4.69
C PHE A 502 12.63 28.48 -6.09
N LEU A 503 12.90 29.66 -6.64
CA LEU A 503 13.77 29.78 -7.80
C LEU A 503 15.20 29.83 -7.31
N ASP A 504 16.03 29.01 -7.92
CA ASP A 504 17.47 29.05 -7.71
C ASP A 504 18.22 28.72 -9.00
N ASP A 505 19.54 28.85 -8.92
CA ASP A 505 20.45 28.49 -10.01
C ASP A 505 20.33 27.01 -10.46
N GLY A 506 19.88 26.13 -9.56
CA GLY A 506 19.70 24.71 -9.82
C GLY A 506 18.44 24.35 -10.61
N ASN A 507 17.40 25.19 -10.60
CA ASN A 507 16.11 24.88 -11.24
C ASN A 507 15.62 25.90 -12.26
N PHE A 508 16.13 27.14 -12.24
CA PHE A 508 15.64 28.22 -13.10
C PHE A 508 15.71 27.87 -14.58
N MET A 509 16.89 27.42 -15.04
CA MET A 509 17.10 27.06 -16.45
C MET A 509 16.26 25.84 -16.88
N HIS A 510 15.92 24.96 -15.94
CA HIS A 510 15.03 23.84 -16.24
C HIS A 510 13.59 24.29 -16.45
N ILE A 511 13.10 25.18 -15.57
CA ILE A 511 11.77 25.80 -15.67
C ILE A 511 11.66 26.60 -16.96
N LEU A 512 12.63 27.47 -17.24
CA LEU A 512 12.64 28.30 -18.45
C LEU A 512 12.61 27.44 -19.72
N GLY A 513 13.46 26.41 -19.80
CA GLY A 513 13.44 25.50 -20.96
C GLY A 513 12.14 24.72 -21.09
N LEU A 514 11.49 24.36 -19.98
CA LEU A 514 10.19 23.70 -20.00
C LEU A 514 9.06 24.63 -20.49
N LEU A 515 9.09 25.90 -20.10
CA LEU A 515 8.14 26.92 -20.56
C LEU A 515 8.33 27.21 -22.06
N ASP A 516 9.57 27.25 -22.55
CA ASP A 516 9.87 27.38 -23.97
C ASP A 516 9.35 26.18 -24.77
N GLU A 517 9.59 24.95 -24.31
CA GLU A 517 9.03 23.72 -24.91
C GLU A 517 7.49 23.74 -24.93
N MET A 518 6.85 24.21 -23.85
CA MET A 518 5.39 24.40 -23.78
C MET A 518 4.90 25.39 -24.83
N SER A 519 5.57 26.54 -24.96
CA SER A 519 5.19 27.58 -25.93
C SER A 519 5.38 27.12 -27.38
N CYS A 520 6.47 26.38 -27.65
CA CYS A 520 6.73 25.77 -28.96
C CYS A 520 5.68 24.72 -29.35
N ALA A 521 5.13 23.96 -28.39
CA ALA A 521 4.11 22.95 -28.69
C ALA A 521 2.86 23.53 -29.37
N GLY A 522 2.52 24.80 -29.08
CA GLY A 522 1.42 25.52 -29.70
C GLY A 522 1.64 25.93 -31.16
N ALA A 523 2.87 25.80 -31.69
CA ALA A 523 3.17 26.09 -33.10
C ALA A 523 2.31 25.25 -34.07
N ILE A 524 1.82 24.08 -33.64
CA ILE A 524 0.87 23.27 -34.41
C ILE A 524 -0.41 24.04 -34.79
N GLY A 525 -0.76 25.09 -34.04
CA GLY A 525 -1.85 26.01 -34.34
C GLY A 525 -1.71 26.74 -35.67
N SER A 526 -0.49 26.90 -36.20
CA SER A 526 -0.28 27.55 -37.51
C SER A 526 -0.97 26.81 -38.65
N LYS A 527 -1.03 25.47 -38.57
CA LYS A 527 -1.74 24.63 -39.56
C LYS A 527 -3.21 25.04 -39.68
N TRP A 528 -3.83 25.31 -38.53
CA TRP A 528 -5.22 25.77 -38.49
C TRP A 528 -5.41 27.17 -39.05
N GLU A 529 -4.49 28.09 -38.71
CA GLU A 529 -4.52 29.46 -39.20
C GLU A 529 -4.37 29.52 -40.73
N GLU A 530 -3.50 28.68 -41.30
CA GLU A 530 -3.31 28.54 -42.75
C GLU A 530 -4.55 27.95 -43.43
N ASP A 531 -5.07 26.82 -42.93
CA ASP A 531 -6.26 26.16 -43.49
C ASP A 531 -7.52 27.06 -43.41
N SER A 532 -7.67 27.79 -42.30
CA SER A 532 -8.77 28.74 -42.12
C SER A 532 -8.62 29.97 -43.01
N GLY A 533 -7.40 30.48 -43.18
CA GLY A 533 -7.11 31.58 -44.10
C GLY A 533 -7.46 31.22 -45.54
N ASN A 534 -7.02 30.05 -46.00
CA ASN A 534 -7.31 29.55 -47.35
C ASN A 534 -8.82 29.27 -47.55
N SER A 535 -9.50 28.73 -46.54
CA SER A 535 -10.95 28.47 -46.61
C SER A 535 -11.79 29.75 -46.73
N VAL A 536 -11.35 30.84 -46.09
CA VAL A 536 -11.97 32.17 -46.20
C VAL A 536 -11.73 32.79 -47.58
N GLU A 537 -10.56 32.56 -48.18
CA GLU A 537 -10.26 32.97 -49.56
C GLU A 537 -11.05 32.16 -50.61
N ASP A 538 -11.28 30.87 -50.35
CA ASP A 538 -12.01 29.94 -51.24
C ASP A 538 -13.55 29.93 -51.03
N GLY A 539 -14.07 30.71 -50.08
CA GLY A 539 -15.51 30.84 -49.83
C GLY A 539 -16.18 29.61 -49.19
N VAL A 540 -15.39 28.74 -48.55
CA VAL A 540 -15.86 27.55 -47.83
C VAL A 540 -16.12 27.91 -46.36
N GLN A 541 -17.18 27.38 -45.75
CA GLN A 541 -17.42 27.62 -44.32
C GLN A 541 -16.29 27.02 -43.47
N PRO A 542 -15.64 27.80 -42.59
CA PRO A 542 -14.60 27.29 -41.72
C PRO A 542 -15.17 26.23 -40.77
N GLN A 543 -14.36 25.22 -40.43
CA GLN A 543 -14.70 24.21 -39.43
C GLN A 543 -15.08 24.89 -38.08
N GLU A 544 -16.14 24.41 -37.41
CA GLU A 544 -16.76 25.09 -36.26
C GLU A 544 -15.86 25.30 -35.03
N SER A 545 -14.75 24.56 -34.88
CA SER A 545 -13.85 24.70 -33.73
C SER A 545 -12.41 24.30 -34.03
N ASN A 546 -11.44 25.09 -33.53
CA ASN A 546 -10.00 24.81 -33.67
C ASN A 546 -9.60 23.59 -32.81
N PRO A 547 -9.15 22.47 -33.42
CA PRO A 547 -8.80 21.25 -32.69
C PRO A 547 -7.56 21.43 -31.79
N TYR A 548 -6.73 22.44 -32.06
CA TYR A 548 -5.51 22.74 -31.29
C TYR A 548 -5.74 23.80 -30.21
N ARG A 549 -6.98 24.24 -29.95
CA ARG A 549 -7.24 25.35 -29.02
C ARG A 549 -6.65 25.11 -27.63
N SER A 550 -6.78 23.89 -27.10
CA SER A 550 -6.24 23.55 -25.77
C SER A 550 -4.73 23.73 -25.68
N VAL A 551 -3.96 23.32 -26.70
CA VAL A 551 -2.49 23.47 -26.68
C VAL A 551 -2.08 24.92 -26.92
N ILE A 552 -2.80 25.66 -27.77
CA ILE A 552 -2.57 27.10 -27.99
C ILE A 552 -2.82 27.87 -26.68
N ASP A 553 -3.89 27.58 -25.96
CA ASP A 553 -4.20 28.25 -24.69
C ASP A 553 -3.11 27.99 -23.64
N ILE A 554 -2.63 26.75 -23.50
CA ILE A 554 -1.51 26.41 -22.60
C ILE A 554 -0.23 27.15 -23.03
N SER A 555 0.08 27.17 -24.33
CA SER A 555 1.27 27.82 -24.88
C SER A 555 1.26 29.34 -24.70
N SER A 556 0.09 29.96 -24.85
CA SER A 556 -0.13 31.39 -24.62
C SER A 556 0.09 31.74 -23.15
N ARG A 557 -0.40 30.89 -22.23
CA ARG A 557 -0.18 31.09 -20.80
C ARG A 557 1.27 30.82 -20.37
N SER A 558 1.98 29.88 -21.00
CA SER A 558 3.41 29.67 -20.68
C SER A 558 4.28 30.86 -21.13
N ILE A 559 3.93 31.55 -22.21
CA ILE A 559 4.54 32.84 -22.60
C ILE A 559 4.34 33.88 -21.48
N ASP A 560 3.13 33.96 -20.94
CA ASP A 560 2.82 34.90 -19.85
C ASP A 560 3.60 34.59 -18.58
N ILE A 561 3.66 33.31 -18.20
CA ILE A 561 4.47 32.86 -17.06
C ILE A 561 5.95 33.20 -17.27
N THR A 562 6.48 33.05 -18.49
CA THR A 562 7.87 33.38 -18.83
C THR A 562 8.15 34.87 -18.62
N ALA A 563 7.22 35.75 -19.01
CA ALA A 563 7.34 37.19 -18.75
C ALA A 563 7.21 37.54 -17.25
N ASP A 564 6.37 36.82 -16.52
CA ASP A 564 6.19 36.99 -15.10
C ASP A 564 7.42 36.59 -14.27
N LEU A 565 8.28 35.68 -14.77
CA LEU A 565 9.54 35.31 -14.09
C LEU A 565 10.44 36.52 -13.82
N LEU A 566 10.43 37.52 -14.71
CA LEU A 566 11.24 38.75 -14.60
C LEU A 566 10.55 39.88 -13.85
N SER A 567 9.24 39.77 -13.61
CA SER A 567 8.41 40.85 -13.06
C SER A 567 8.20 40.74 -11.55
N ARG A 568 8.81 39.75 -10.89
CA ARG A 568 8.50 39.37 -9.51
C ARG A 568 9.48 39.94 -8.49
N GLU A 569 8.93 40.40 -7.37
CA GLU A 569 9.67 40.75 -6.17
C GLU A 569 9.71 39.51 -5.25
N GLY A 570 10.88 38.88 -5.12
CA GLY A 570 11.09 37.72 -4.24
C GLY A 570 12.51 37.71 -3.64
N ASP A 571 12.78 36.75 -2.74
CA ASP A 571 14.09 36.63 -2.05
C ASP A 571 15.24 36.18 -2.97
N TYR A 572 14.92 35.66 -4.16
CA TYR A 572 15.91 35.22 -5.14
C TYR A 572 16.25 36.33 -6.14
N THR A 573 17.53 36.64 -6.25
CA THR A 573 18.08 37.60 -7.21
C THR A 573 18.49 36.88 -8.48
N LEU A 574 17.92 37.28 -9.62
CA LEU A 574 18.27 36.70 -10.90
C LEU A 574 19.69 37.11 -11.32
N SER A 575 20.45 36.15 -11.81
CA SER A 575 21.74 36.44 -12.43
C SER A 575 21.57 37.09 -13.80
N LYS A 576 22.63 37.76 -14.26
CA LYS A 576 22.69 38.33 -15.60
C LYS A 576 22.37 37.29 -16.69
N THR A 577 22.84 36.06 -16.52
CA THR A 577 22.62 34.98 -17.49
C THR A 577 21.15 34.57 -17.55
N GLU A 578 20.48 34.49 -16.40
CA GLU A 578 19.08 34.07 -16.29
C GLU A 578 18.13 35.12 -16.89
N ILE A 579 18.40 36.41 -16.64
CA ILE A 579 17.64 37.50 -17.27
C ILE A 579 17.80 37.45 -18.79
N ILE A 580 19.04 37.33 -19.29
CA ILE A 580 19.29 37.26 -20.74
C ILE A 580 18.59 36.04 -21.35
N ALA A 581 18.69 34.86 -20.70
CA ALA A 581 18.05 33.65 -21.18
C ALA A 581 16.52 33.79 -21.25
N THR A 582 15.88 34.42 -20.26
CA THR A 582 14.43 34.63 -20.28
C THR A 582 14.00 35.59 -21.39
N ILE A 583 14.77 36.67 -21.62
CA ILE A 583 14.52 37.58 -22.73
C ILE A 583 14.71 36.86 -24.08
N GLN A 584 15.74 36.03 -24.21
CA GLN A 584 15.95 35.21 -25.41
C GLN A 584 14.80 34.23 -25.63
N GLY A 585 14.29 33.58 -24.58
CA GLY A 585 13.12 32.69 -24.67
C GLY A 585 11.86 33.43 -25.14
N LEU A 586 11.54 34.60 -24.57
CA LEU A 586 10.41 35.42 -25.02
C LEU A 586 10.60 35.93 -26.45
N ALA A 587 11.82 36.34 -26.81
CA ALA A 587 12.16 36.77 -28.15
C ALA A 587 12.00 35.62 -29.14
N HIS A 588 12.51 34.43 -28.82
CA HIS A 588 12.33 33.22 -29.63
C HIS A 588 10.84 32.95 -29.92
N GLN A 589 9.97 33.06 -28.91
CA GLN A 589 8.52 32.88 -29.11
C GLN A 589 7.85 33.97 -29.96
N CYS A 590 8.49 35.11 -30.22
CA CYS A 590 8.00 36.08 -31.21
C CYS A 590 8.11 35.53 -32.65
N LEU A 591 8.96 34.53 -32.87
CA LEU A 591 9.08 33.81 -34.15
C LEU A 591 8.11 32.61 -34.25
N ASN A 592 7.23 32.41 -33.27
CA ASN A 592 6.32 31.26 -33.27
C ASN A 592 5.46 31.26 -34.55
N PRO A 593 5.40 30.13 -35.30
CA PRO A 593 4.62 30.03 -36.53
C PRO A 593 3.12 30.31 -36.35
N CYS A 594 2.58 30.04 -35.15
CA CYS A 594 1.22 30.41 -34.80
C CYS A 594 1.15 31.90 -34.49
N ASN A 595 0.41 32.64 -35.32
CA ASN A 595 0.30 34.08 -35.27
C ASN A 595 -0.27 34.59 -33.94
N GLU A 596 -1.26 33.88 -33.36
CA GLU A 596 -1.78 34.19 -32.02
C GLU A 596 -0.67 34.19 -30.96
N LEU A 597 0.19 33.16 -30.96
CA LEU A 597 1.27 33.00 -30.00
C LEU A 597 2.41 34.00 -30.24
N GLY A 598 2.84 34.19 -31.49
CA GLY A 598 3.84 35.19 -31.85
C GLY A 598 3.42 36.60 -31.45
N THR A 599 2.14 36.95 -31.65
CA THR A 599 1.58 38.23 -31.19
C THR A 599 1.60 38.34 -29.67
N ARG A 600 1.19 37.28 -28.97
CA ARG A 600 1.18 37.27 -27.50
C ARG A 600 2.58 37.45 -26.92
N ALA A 601 3.58 36.76 -27.47
CA ALA A 601 4.98 36.88 -27.07
C ALA A 601 5.50 38.30 -27.30
N LEU A 602 5.21 38.89 -28.46
CA LEU A 602 5.61 40.25 -28.77
C LEU A 602 4.99 41.27 -27.81
N GLN A 603 3.70 41.13 -27.50
CA GLN A 603 3.01 41.97 -26.52
C GLN A 603 3.56 41.80 -25.10
N ALA A 604 3.90 40.56 -24.71
CA ALA A 604 4.50 40.28 -23.41
C ALA A 604 5.90 40.91 -23.30
N LEU A 605 6.72 40.79 -24.34
CA LEU A 605 8.06 41.38 -24.43
C LEU A 605 8.02 42.91 -24.42
N GLU A 606 7.14 43.51 -25.22
CA GLU A 606 6.95 44.97 -25.27
C GLU A 606 6.50 45.50 -23.91
N ARG A 607 5.50 44.86 -23.29
CA ARG A 607 5.00 45.23 -21.96
C ARG A 607 6.09 45.12 -20.90
N LEU A 608 6.86 44.04 -20.91
CA LEU A 608 7.93 43.81 -19.96
C LEU A 608 9.00 44.91 -20.07
N LEU A 609 9.56 45.12 -21.26
CA LEU A 609 10.73 45.99 -21.45
C LEU A 609 10.41 47.49 -21.49
N LEU A 610 9.18 47.88 -21.82
CA LEU A 610 8.74 49.27 -21.80
C LEU A 610 8.05 49.68 -20.50
N SER A 611 7.75 48.74 -19.60
CA SER A 611 7.08 49.05 -18.33
C SER A 611 7.90 50.06 -17.50
N PRO A 612 7.28 51.15 -17.01
CA PRO A 612 7.95 52.13 -16.17
C PRO A 612 8.31 51.59 -14.78
N THR A 613 7.70 50.49 -14.34
CA THR A 613 7.99 49.83 -13.06
C THR A 613 9.06 48.75 -13.16
N ASN A 614 9.63 48.54 -14.35
CA ASN A 614 10.61 47.48 -14.57
C ASN A 614 11.96 47.80 -13.89
N LYS A 615 12.37 46.95 -12.95
CA LYS A 615 13.65 47.05 -12.21
C LYS A 615 14.84 46.41 -12.94
N LEU A 616 14.66 45.70 -14.05
CA LEU A 616 15.74 45.03 -14.81
C LEU A 616 16.91 45.98 -15.14
N PHE A 617 16.59 47.26 -15.38
CA PHE A 617 17.56 48.30 -15.75
C PHE A 617 18.12 49.09 -14.54
N THR A 618 17.78 48.72 -13.30
CA THR A 618 18.12 49.49 -12.09
C THR A 618 19.40 49.01 -11.36
N GLY A 619 20.09 47.97 -11.86
CA GLY A 619 21.40 47.60 -11.30
C GLY A 619 22.08 46.33 -11.86
N GLU A 620 21.36 45.39 -12.47
CA GLU A 620 21.92 44.06 -12.80
C GLU A 620 22.42 43.91 -14.24
N ILE A 621 21.78 44.59 -15.21
CA ILE A 621 22.15 44.51 -16.63
C ILE A 621 22.13 45.90 -17.28
N ALA A 622 23.22 46.23 -17.99
CA ALA A 622 23.25 47.39 -18.87
C ALA A 622 22.27 47.19 -20.05
N PRO A 623 21.40 48.16 -20.37
CA PRO A 623 20.44 48.03 -21.47
C PRO A 623 21.08 47.65 -22.81
N ASP A 624 22.29 48.13 -23.08
CA ASP A 624 23.10 47.72 -24.23
C ASP A 624 23.29 46.21 -24.28
N THR A 625 23.65 45.58 -23.16
CA THR A 625 23.80 44.12 -23.12
C THR A 625 22.46 43.40 -23.35
N LEU A 626 21.36 43.88 -22.76
CA LEU A 626 20.05 43.26 -22.95
C LEU A 626 19.60 43.32 -24.41
N ILE A 627 19.80 44.46 -25.07
CA ILE A 627 19.48 44.62 -26.50
C ILE A 627 20.39 43.69 -27.31
N GLU A 628 21.71 43.81 -27.16
CA GLU A 628 22.68 43.13 -28.01
C GLU A 628 22.71 41.60 -27.83
N THR A 629 22.59 41.13 -26.60
CA THR A 629 22.71 39.70 -26.27
C THR A 629 21.37 39.03 -25.98
N GLY A 630 20.34 39.80 -25.62
CA GLY A 630 19.00 39.26 -25.38
C GLY A 630 18.11 39.32 -26.62
N LEU A 631 18.03 40.47 -27.29
CA LEU A 631 17.07 40.71 -28.37
C LEU A 631 17.64 40.46 -29.76
N LEU A 632 18.80 41.04 -30.10
CA LEU A 632 19.36 40.94 -31.45
C LEU A 632 19.61 39.50 -31.95
N PRO A 633 19.97 38.51 -31.09
CA PRO A 633 20.20 37.15 -31.57
C PRO A 633 19.00 36.50 -32.26
N ILE A 634 17.77 36.97 -32.01
CA ILE A 634 16.55 36.48 -32.70
C ILE A 634 16.67 36.57 -34.23
N PHE A 635 17.46 37.53 -34.74
CA PHE A 635 17.64 37.77 -36.18
C PHE A 635 18.76 36.93 -36.82
N GLU A 636 19.43 36.09 -36.03
CA GLU A 636 20.41 35.11 -36.50
C GLU A 636 19.90 33.67 -36.38
N LEU A 637 18.69 33.48 -35.84
CA LEU A 637 18.05 32.17 -35.71
C LEU A 637 17.54 31.66 -37.06
N ASP A 638 17.70 30.36 -37.34
CA ASP A 638 17.24 29.75 -38.60
C ASP A 638 15.71 29.87 -38.78
N GLU A 639 14.98 29.86 -37.66
CA GLU A 639 13.52 29.97 -37.60
C GLU A 639 13.00 31.25 -38.25
N ILE A 640 13.77 32.34 -38.24
CA ILE A 640 13.34 33.64 -38.79
C ILE A 640 13.06 33.57 -40.30
N GLN A 641 13.67 32.61 -41.01
CA GLN A 641 13.45 32.42 -42.44
C GLN A 641 12.03 31.95 -42.76
N ASN A 642 11.37 31.30 -41.80
CA ASN A 642 10.02 30.76 -41.95
C ASN A 642 8.94 31.73 -41.43
N VAL A 643 9.34 32.89 -40.92
CA VAL A 643 8.43 33.88 -40.34
C VAL A 643 7.94 34.84 -41.41
N LYS A 644 6.63 35.14 -41.41
CA LYS A 644 6.02 36.11 -42.32
C LYS A 644 6.65 37.50 -42.14
N MET A 645 6.89 38.19 -43.26
CA MET A 645 7.53 39.51 -43.24
C MET A 645 6.78 40.52 -42.34
N GLU A 646 5.45 40.44 -42.29
CA GLU A 646 4.61 41.24 -41.38
C GLU A 646 5.06 41.12 -39.91
N ARG A 647 5.27 39.88 -39.41
CA ARG A 647 5.77 39.63 -38.05
C ARG A 647 7.18 40.20 -37.84
N ILE A 648 8.06 40.08 -38.83
CA ILE A 648 9.42 40.67 -38.78
C ILE A 648 9.33 42.20 -38.63
N THR A 649 8.43 42.86 -39.39
CA THR A 649 8.22 44.31 -39.26
C THR A 649 7.66 44.71 -37.89
N GLU A 650 6.85 43.86 -37.27
CA GLU A 650 6.34 44.10 -35.91
C GLU A 650 7.44 43.95 -34.85
N ILE A 651 8.29 42.92 -34.96
CA ILE A 651 9.44 42.71 -34.08
C ILE A 651 10.42 43.89 -34.18
N LEU A 652 10.74 44.34 -35.40
CA LEU A 652 11.61 45.50 -35.64
C LEU A 652 11.02 46.80 -35.05
N SER A 653 9.69 46.97 -35.14
CA SER A 653 8.98 48.09 -34.52
C SER A 653 9.14 48.09 -33.00
N VAL A 654 8.98 46.94 -32.34
CA VAL A 654 9.18 46.80 -30.89
C VAL A 654 10.63 47.02 -30.49
N LEU A 655 11.59 46.47 -31.26
CA LEU A 655 13.03 46.72 -31.05
C LEU A 655 13.36 48.22 -31.11
N SER A 656 12.83 48.93 -32.11
CA SER A 656 12.97 50.38 -32.27
C SER A 656 12.44 51.14 -31.06
N LYS A 657 11.23 50.80 -30.60
CA LYS A 657 10.63 51.40 -29.39
C LYS A 657 11.48 51.17 -28.15
N ILE A 658 11.97 49.94 -27.93
CA ILE A 658 12.81 49.59 -26.78
C ILE A 658 14.12 50.37 -26.82
N PHE A 659 14.79 50.41 -27.98
CA PHE A 659 16.03 51.18 -28.14
C PHE A 659 15.81 52.67 -27.87
N LEU A 660 14.79 53.28 -28.48
CA LEU A 660 14.49 54.71 -28.31
C LEU A 660 14.12 55.05 -26.86
N HIS A 661 13.37 54.18 -26.18
CA HIS A 661 13.01 54.36 -24.77
C HIS A 661 14.24 54.36 -23.86
N GLN A 662 15.20 53.47 -24.09
CA GLN A 662 16.45 53.44 -23.33
C GLN A 662 17.36 54.62 -23.69
N LEU A 663 17.36 55.04 -24.96
CA LEU A 663 18.11 56.22 -25.40
C LEU A 663 17.62 57.49 -24.73
N ALA A 664 16.29 57.67 -24.64
CA ALA A 664 15.68 58.80 -23.94
C ALA A 664 15.97 58.82 -22.43
N LYS A 665 16.37 57.68 -21.85
CA LYS A 665 16.81 57.58 -20.45
C LYS A 665 18.33 57.77 -20.28
N GLY A 666 19.06 57.95 -21.38
CA GLY A 666 20.53 58.08 -21.38
C GLY A 666 21.28 56.78 -21.07
N THR A 667 20.64 55.61 -21.24
CA THR A 667 21.18 54.32 -20.78
C THR A 667 21.66 53.39 -21.91
N THR A 668 21.65 53.87 -23.15
CA THR A 668 22.21 53.20 -24.34
C THR A 668 22.99 54.19 -25.20
N ASN A 669 23.80 53.70 -26.15
CA ASN A 669 24.76 54.50 -26.88
C ASN A 669 24.71 54.34 -28.42
N ASN A 670 25.60 55.05 -29.11
CA ASN A 670 25.70 55.00 -30.57
C ASN A 670 26.23 53.65 -31.10
N GLU A 671 27.00 52.88 -30.33
CA GLU A 671 27.50 51.57 -30.75
C GLU A 671 26.35 50.54 -30.82
N THR A 672 25.47 50.52 -29.80
CA THR A 672 24.24 49.71 -29.79
C THR A 672 23.34 50.09 -30.96
N PHE A 673 23.21 51.39 -31.25
CA PHE A 673 22.48 51.86 -32.43
C PHE A 673 23.02 51.28 -33.74
N LEU A 674 24.34 51.20 -33.92
CA LEU A 674 24.93 50.62 -35.13
C LEU A 674 24.58 49.13 -35.28
N LYS A 675 24.51 48.39 -34.17
CA LYS A 675 24.09 46.98 -34.19
C LYS A 675 22.59 46.85 -34.54
N VAL A 676 21.73 47.69 -33.96
CA VAL A 676 20.31 47.77 -34.34
C VAL A 676 20.15 48.14 -35.82
N LEU A 677 20.90 49.13 -36.30
CA LEU A 677 20.92 49.56 -37.70
C LEU A 677 21.31 48.41 -38.64
N ASN A 678 22.33 47.62 -38.27
CA ASN A 678 22.75 46.46 -39.06
C ASN A 678 21.63 45.43 -39.21
N VAL A 679 20.81 45.22 -38.18
CA VAL A 679 19.63 44.34 -38.27
C VAL A 679 18.60 44.92 -39.24
N PHE A 680 18.25 46.20 -39.13
CA PHE A 680 17.32 46.84 -40.07
C PHE A 680 17.81 46.76 -41.52
N ASN A 681 19.11 46.93 -41.74
CA ASN A 681 19.72 46.85 -43.07
C ASN A 681 19.55 45.47 -43.74
N LYS A 682 19.40 44.38 -42.96
CA LYS A 682 19.12 43.05 -43.52
C LYS A 682 17.75 42.95 -44.20
N TYR A 683 16.81 43.84 -43.83
CA TYR A 683 15.41 43.80 -44.28
C TYR A 683 14.95 45.09 -44.97
N VAL A 684 15.88 46.01 -45.26
CA VAL A 684 15.57 47.37 -45.76
C VAL A 684 14.91 47.39 -47.14
N ASP A 685 15.03 46.30 -47.90
CA ASP A 685 14.37 46.16 -49.21
C ASP A 685 12.83 46.13 -49.07
N ASP A 686 12.30 45.82 -47.88
CA ASP A 686 10.87 45.97 -47.59
C ASP A 686 10.52 47.45 -47.30
N PRO A 687 9.57 48.06 -48.05
CA PRO A 687 9.22 49.47 -47.89
C PRO A 687 8.71 49.85 -46.49
N THR A 688 8.15 48.90 -45.74
CA THR A 688 7.69 49.14 -44.37
C THR A 688 8.88 49.25 -43.42
N VAL A 689 9.86 48.36 -43.57
CA VAL A 689 11.12 48.41 -42.81
C VAL A 689 11.90 49.67 -43.11
N GLU A 690 12.01 50.08 -44.38
CA GLU A 690 12.69 51.32 -44.77
C GLU A 690 12.07 52.54 -44.05
N ARG A 691 10.74 52.64 -44.04
CA ARG A 691 10.02 53.71 -43.32
C ARG A 691 10.23 53.65 -41.82
N GLN A 692 10.23 52.46 -41.22
CA GLN A 692 10.52 52.29 -39.79
C GLN A 692 11.96 52.72 -39.45
N LEU A 693 12.92 52.37 -40.30
CA LEU A 693 14.32 52.77 -40.15
C LEU A 693 14.49 54.29 -40.23
N GLN A 694 13.86 54.94 -41.22
CA GLN A 694 13.87 56.40 -41.34
C GLN A 694 13.29 57.07 -40.09
N ARG A 695 12.17 56.56 -39.56
CA ARG A 695 11.58 57.05 -38.30
C ARG A 695 12.51 56.86 -37.12
N LEU A 696 13.14 55.69 -36.97
CA LEU A 696 14.11 55.41 -35.92
C LEU A 696 15.28 56.41 -35.94
N ILE A 697 15.83 56.71 -37.14
CA ILE A 697 16.91 57.69 -37.31
C ILE A 697 16.46 59.11 -36.93
N ILE A 698 15.24 59.51 -37.32
CA ILE A 698 14.68 60.83 -36.99
C ILE A 698 14.47 60.95 -35.48
N SER A 699 13.76 60.01 -34.87
CA SER A 699 13.47 60.04 -33.43
C SER A 699 14.73 59.98 -32.56
N LYS A 700 15.75 59.23 -32.98
CA LYS A 700 17.07 59.26 -32.31
C LYS A 700 17.67 60.67 -32.29
N ARG A 701 17.63 61.39 -33.43
CA ARG A 701 18.17 62.75 -33.52
C ARG A 701 17.39 63.72 -32.66
N GLU A 702 16.07 63.58 -32.60
CA GLU A 702 15.20 64.40 -31.75
C GLU A 702 15.57 64.25 -30.27
N ILE A 703 15.69 63.01 -29.78
CA ILE A 703 16.09 62.72 -28.39
C ILE A 703 17.48 63.31 -28.06
N GLN A 704 18.46 63.13 -28.96
CA GLN A 704 19.81 63.65 -28.75
C GLN A 704 19.88 65.19 -28.76
N ASN A 705 19.00 65.85 -29.53
CA ASN A 705 18.92 67.31 -29.58
C ASN A 705 18.22 67.91 -28.35
N GLU A 706 17.24 67.21 -27.77
CA GLU A 706 16.57 67.60 -26.52
C GLU A 706 17.51 67.55 -25.31
N ASP A 707 18.38 66.52 -25.21
CA ASP A 707 19.42 66.45 -24.16
C ASP A 707 20.40 67.63 -24.24
N THR A 708 20.89 67.97 -25.45
CA THR A 708 21.79 69.13 -25.63
C THR A 708 21.13 70.49 -25.33
N SER A 709 19.81 70.58 -25.36
CA SER A 709 19.08 71.82 -25.04
C SER A 709 18.93 72.03 -23.53
N THR A 710 18.92 70.95 -22.75
CA THR A 710 18.73 70.96 -21.29
C THR A 710 20.04 71.32 -20.55
N ASP A 711 21.19 70.84 -21.04
CA ASP A 711 22.52 71.22 -20.52
C ASP A 711 22.86 72.71 -20.75
N VAL A 712 22.30 73.33 -21.81
CA VAL A 712 22.46 74.76 -22.08
C VAL A 712 21.63 75.64 -21.13
N ILE A 713 20.59 75.09 -20.49
CA ILE A 713 19.77 75.80 -19.49
C ILE A 713 20.38 75.70 -18.09
N VAL A 714 20.98 74.55 -17.72
CA VAL A 714 21.64 74.39 -16.40
C VAL A 714 22.94 75.19 -16.31
N SER A 715 23.70 75.29 -17.40
CA SER A 715 24.91 76.13 -17.48
C SER A 715 24.61 77.65 -17.48
N LYS A 716 23.38 78.07 -17.81
CA LYS A 716 22.96 79.48 -17.72
C LYS A 716 22.42 79.91 -16.35
N ASN A 717 22.12 78.96 -15.45
CA ASN A 717 21.61 79.26 -14.10
C ASN A 717 22.69 79.18 -13.00
N THR A 718 23.96 78.97 -13.36
CA THR A 718 25.12 79.04 -12.44
C THR A 718 26.00 80.27 -12.64
N GLU A 719 25.63 81.17 -13.56
CA GLU A 719 26.18 82.53 -13.66
C GLU A 719 25.04 83.56 -13.53
N ASN A 720 24.56 83.75 -12.29
CA ASN A 720 24.08 85.04 -11.75
C ASN A 720 23.82 84.95 -10.25
#